data_AF-A0A7N4V3J9-F1
#
_entry.id   AF-A0A7N4V3J9-F1
#
_cell.length_a   1.000
_cell.length_b   1.000
_cell.length_c   1.000
_cell.angle_alpha   90.00
_cell.angle_beta   90.00
_cell.angle_gamma   90.00
#
_symmetry.space_group_name_H-M   'P 1'
#
loop_
_entity.id
_entity.type
_entity.pdbx_description
1 polymer ?
#
loop_
_entity_poly.entity_id
_entity_poly.type
_entity_poly.pdbx_seq_one_letter_code
_entity_poly.pdbx_strand_id
1 'polypeptide(L)'
;AFGLILYTQHLAQCLVPCKFFRLIYDDFFFQNFEDLEKQIQSKLSNTEMMGADSSEYSTLEDIERKEREYSEHIIHHMEAFWNQMEKTQFFLLDQLKCMSAKVGQIMQNLTEGRITAEELLSTSQDLQTLDLQERTVGLEYMAKMINSLKLQIQEETKCWLMVISRALESLTIAGKLSVRQKEELLTQLHKAFWEEVEHYNSEFVQRGKDLIKTSLARREAMIEKMSLAHKQERVHLLGKAQKMTDPGEVIKAYHEVLEKQRLTRYDLEEEDDIKTTEAVADLCQELYSKSIQTFEKLIEETFLQTLLRLTGLPLGECEHLKQDVHHSAALELEKSDQFREKQWTLFQELLDQEKQLWTEEFALSAIMKKHLLEKHESIIHGVLCRLGGLSEESRKSISQKHRLMLSSILRRLALRNIAAATMTQMRMSRKKSLLQELKEQYILEKSSSQCQDEHQWQLLKAMESRILEEERKVKEETQQTRLEFHQQFIVEVQECIQFLYQHTQRVIGGALLEHARCDMAKSQAKDREDFKGTLIEAAVESVYVTSNNVNRLVSSYYQEIGKIMQAHEERKLQQLKMLQAERMDNYKLQKKMELSDPLPSRNMSSPASDVPSTVHQRMLSQQKKFLAQFDVHQQIRLASLKQTAEVMDHLGAQLETEMKEAEQIFITELAALARVPLTENKPARKSQDREARGPGFQLLVVSQGRPLYLSLSCVK
;
A
#
# COMPACT_ATOMS: atom_id res chain seq x y z
N ALA A 1 -3.76 -4.14 -18.68
CA ALA A 1 -3.39 -3.04 -19.61
C ALA A 1 -1.89 -2.91 -19.86
N PHE A 2 -1.07 -2.25 -19.00
CA PHE A 2 0.36 -2.01 -19.28
C PHE A 2 1.19 -3.27 -19.53
N GLY A 3 0.97 -4.33 -18.75
CA GLY A 3 1.62 -5.64 -19.00
C GLY A 3 1.26 -6.19 -20.38
N LEU A 4 -0.02 -6.12 -20.76
CA LEU A 4 -0.49 -6.53 -22.07
C LEU A 4 0.22 -5.74 -23.17
N ILE A 5 0.22 -4.40 -23.09
CA ILE A 5 0.84 -3.48 -24.06
C ILE A 5 2.33 -3.81 -24.27
N LEU A 6 3.07 -3.98 -23.17
CA LEU A 6 4.48 -4.38 -23.19
C LEU A 6 4.71 -5.72 -23.90
N TYR A 7 3.85 -6.71 -23.63
CA TYR A 7 3.89 -7.99 -24.32
C TYR A 7 3.58 -7.87 -25.80
N THR A 8 2.54 -7.12 -26.17
CA THR A 8 2.15 -6.91 -27.57
C THR A 8 3.29 -6.31 -28.39
N GLN A 9 3.98 -5.33 -27.81
CA GLN A 9 4.99 -4.55 -28.50
C GLN A 9 6.30 -5.33 -28.64
N HIS A 10 6.75 -6.00 -27.58
CA HIS A 10 7.97 -6.81 -27.64
C HIS A 10 7.82 -8.05 -28.51
N LEU A 11 6.66 -8.72 -28.45
CA LEU A 11 6.40 -9.86 -29.32
C LEU A 11 6.34 -9.39 -30.78
N ALA A 12 5.69 -8.27 -31.10
CA ALA A 12 5.62 -7.72 -32.46
C ALA A 12 6.99 -7.31 -33.02
N GLN A 13 7.90 -6.79 -32.18
CA GLN A 13 9.26 -6.42 -32.58
C GLN A 13 10.19 -7.63 -32.74
N CYS A 14 10.02 -8.68 -31.92
CA CYS A 14 10.93 -9.83 -31.89
C CYS A 14 10.51 -10.98 -32.82
N LEU A 15 9.24 -11.05 -33.22
CA LEU A 15 8.63 -12.18 -33.94
C LEU A 15 7.84 -11.73 -35.18
N VAL A 16 8.49 -11.20 -36.23
CA VAL A 16 7.88 -11.14 -37.58
C VAL A 16 8.89 -11.60 -38.62
N PRO A 17 8.57 -12.53 -39.55
CA PRO A 17 7.24 -13.00 -39.96
C PRO A 17 7.04 -14.51 -39.71
N CYS A 18 6.44 -14.88 -38.58
CA CYS A 18 5.86 -16.22 -38.44
C CYS A 18 4.35 -16.09 -38.49
N LYS A 19 3.67 -16.80 -39.40
CA LYS A 19 2.19 -16.91 -39.42
C LYS A 19 1.62 -17.40 -38.08
N PHE A 20 2.45 -18.05 -37.26
CA PHE A 20 2.17 -18.44 -35.88
C PHE A 20 2.04 -17.28 -34.90
N PHE A 21 2.59 -16.09 -35.19
CA PHE A 21 2.54 -14.91 -34.31
C PHE A 21 1.11 -14.52 -33.95
N ARG A 22 0.20 -14.50 -34.94
CA ARG A 22 -1.20 -14.14 -34.75
C ARG A 22 -1.94 -15.16 -33.87
N LEU A 23 -1.77 -16.45 -34.14
CA LEU A 23 -2.36 -17.54 -33.35
C LEU A 23 -1.84 -17.56 -31.89
N ILE A 24 -0.54 -17.34 -31.66
CA ILE A 24 0.04 -17.37 -30.31
C ILE A 24 -0.38 -16.14 -29.49
N TYR A 25 -0.39 -14.97 -30.13
CA TYR A 25 -0.80 -13.72 -29.52
C TYR A 25 -2.30 -13.72 -29.20
N ASP A 26 -3.14 -14.14 -30.15
CA ASP A 26 -4.60 -14.15 -30.01
C ASP A 26 -5.09 -15.32 -29.10
N ASP A 27 -4.56 -16.55 -29.23
CA ASP A 27 -5.11 -17.73 -28.53
C ASP A 27 -4.52 -18.00 -27.12
N PHE A 28 -3.25 -17.67 -26.86
CA PHE A 28 -2.60 -18.01 -25.58
C PHE A 28 -2.34 -16.79 -24.71
N PHE A 29 -1.79 -15.70 -25.25
CA PHE A 29 -1.46 -14.53 -24.44
C PHE A 29 -2.65 -13.60 -24.22
N PHE A 30 -3.37 -13.25 -25.28
CA PHE A 30 -4.55 -12.42 -25.18
C PHE A 30 -5.62 -13.12 -24.35
N GLN A 31 -5.97 -14.38 -24.67
CA GLN A 31 -6.96 -15.15 -23.91
C GLN A 31 -6.62 -15.29 -22.42
N ASN A 32 -5.38 -15.64 -22.03
CA ASN A 32 -5.04 -15.82 -20.61
C ASN A 32 -5.04 -14.52 -19.79
N PHE A 33 -4.61 -13.40 -20.39
CA PHE A 33 -4.64 -12.10 -19.72
C PHE A 33 -6.02 -11.46 -19.79
N GLU A 34 -6.80 -11.70 -20.84
CA GLU A 34 -8.20 -11.28 -20.97
C GLU A 34 -9.08 -12.09 -20.01
N ASP A 35 -8.83 -13.38 -19.81
CA ASP A 35 -9.51 -14.21 -18.81
C ASP A 35 -9.15 -13.76 -17.39
N LEU A 36 -7.89 -13.40 -17.15
CA LEU A 36 -7.47 -12.79 -15.87
C LEU A 36 -8.12 -11.41 -15.68
N GLU A 37 -8.21 -10.59 -16.73
CA GLU A 37 -8.88 -9.29 -16.72
C GLU A 37 -10.40 -9.45 -16.50
N LYS A 38 -11.06 -10.42 -17.15
CA LYS A 38 -12.47 -10.77 -16.95
C LYS A 38 -12.71 -11.32 -15.55
N GLN A 39 -11.80 -12.12 -15.01
CA GLN A 39 -11.89 -12.61 -13.64
C GLN A 39 -11.78 -11.44 -12.64
N ILE A 40 -10.82 -10.54 -12.86
CA ILE A 40 -10.65 -9.32 -12.05
C ILE A 40 -11.91 -8.46 -12.17
N GLN A 41 -12.36 -8.12 -13.39
CA GLN A 41 -13.55 -7.31 -13.63
C GLN A 41 -14.82 -7.94 -13.07
N SER A 42 -15.04 -9.25 -13.23
CA SER A 42 -16.21 -9.93 -12.66
C SER A 42 -16.23 -9.88 -11.14
N LYS A 43 -15.07 -9.99 -10.48
CA LYS A 43 -14.99 -9.92 -9.02
C LYS A 43 -15.17 -8.48 -8.53
N LEU A 44 -14.58 -7.50 -9.23
CA LEU A 44 -14.78 -6.07 -8.96
C LEU A 44 -16.25 -5.66 -9.16
N SER A 45 -16.87 -6.08 -10.27
CA SER A 45 -18.28 -5.81 -10.55
C SER A 45 -19.22 -6.56 -9.61
N ASN A 46 -18.86 -7.72 -9.05
CA ASN A 46 -19.64 -8.38 -7.99
C ASN A 46 -19.55 -7.63 -6.65
N THR A 47 -18.43 -6.98 -6.38
CA THR A 47 -18.27 -6.07 -5.22
C THR A 47 -19.05 -4.76 -5.40
N GLU A 48 -19.16 -4.25 -6.64
CA GLU A 48 -19.94 -3.06 -7.01
C GLU A 48 -21.46 -3.32 -7.13
N MET A 49 -21.88 -4.45 -7.73
CA MET A 49 -23.30 -4.82 -7.98
C MET A 49 -24.08 -5.16 -6.69
N MET A 50 -23.40 -5.57 -5.61
CA MET A 50 -24.05 -5.69 -4.29
C MET A 50 -24.45 -4.32 -3.68
N GLY A 51 -24.14 -3.20 -4.34
CA GLY A 51 -24.63 -1.86 -3.99
C GLY A 51 -25.60 -1.24 -5.00
N ALA A 52 -25.89 -1.91 -6.13
CA ALA A 52 -26.78 -1.35 -7.16
C ALA A 52 -28.27 -1.68 -6.92
N ASP A 53 -28.56 -2.83 -6.27
CA ASP A 53 -29.93 -3.30 -6.05
C ASP A 53 -30.44 -3.11 -4.61
N SER A 54 -29.60 -2.68 -3.66
CA SER A 54 -30.04 -2.30 -2.32
C SER A 54 -29.84 -0.80 -2.11
N SER A 55 -30.96 -0.08 -2.01
CA SER A 55 -30.99 1.30 -1.50
C SER A 55 -30.64 1.38 0.00
N GLU A 56 -29.96 0.38 0.57
CA GLU A 56 -29.55 0.33 1.96
C GLU A 56 -28.14 0.90 2.07
N TYR A 57 -28.04 1.97 2.86
CA TYR A 57 -26.78 2.57 3.28
C TYR A 57 -25.76 1.48 3.64
N SER A 58 -24.63 1.44 2.95
CA SER A 58 -23.49 0.62 3.39
C SER A 58 -23.05 1.13 4.76
N THR A 59 -23.04 0.27 5.78
CA THR A 59 -22.55 0.65 7.11
C THR A 59 -21.04 0.90 7.04
N LEU A 60 -20.48 1.61 8.02
CA LEU A 60 -19.03 1.85 8.07
C LEU A 60 -18.28 0.52 8.19
N GLU A 61 -18.83 -0.43 8.94
CA GLU A 61 -18.32 -1.79 9.07
C GLU A 61 -18.34 -2.54 7.73
N ASP A 62 -19.35 -2.31 6.88
CA ASP A 62 -19.39 -2.90 5.53
C ASP A 62 -18.32 -2.31 4.62
N ILE A 63 -18.06 -1.01 4.70
CA ILE A 63 -17.00 -0.32 3.95
C ILE A 63 -15.64 -0.87 4.37
N GLU A 64 -15.38 -0.97 5.68
CA GLU A 64 -14.14 -1.53 6.23
C GLU A 64 -13.90 -2.96 5.79
N ARG A 65 -14.94 -3.79 5.83
CA ARG A 65 -14.88 -5.19 5.40
C ARG A 65 -14.60 -5.29 3.90
N LYS A 66 -15.33 -4.53 3.07
CA LYS A 66 -15.14 -4.51 1.61
C LYS A 66 -13.73 -4.04 1.23
N GLU A 67 -13.20 -3.03 1.94
CA GLU A 67 -11.84 -2.53 1.71
C GLU A 67 -10.79 -3.60 2.04
N ARG A 68 -10.95 -4.31 3.15
CA ARG A 68 -10.06 -5.43 3.51
C ARG A 68 -10.11 -6.56 2.48
N GLU A 69 -11.31 -7.02 2.13
CA GLU A 69 -11.52 -8.07 1.11
C GLU A 69 -10.89 -7.68 -0.23
N TYR A 70 -11.05 -6.41 -0.64
CA TYR A 70 -10.43 -5.86 -1.84
C TYR A 70 -8.90 -5.88 -1.77
N SER A 71 -8.32 -5.49 -0.64
CA SER A 71 -6.88 -5.49 -0.42
C SER A 71 -6.28 -6.90 -0.50
N GLU A 72 -6.92 -7.89 0.14
CA GLU A 72 -6.54 -9.31 0.08
C GLU A 72 -6.63 -9.86 -1.36
N HIS A 73 -7.73 -9.58 -2.05
CA HIS A 73 -7.93 -10.00 -3.43
C HIS A 73 -6.87 -9.42 -4.37
N ILE A 74 -6.46 -8.16 -4.20
CA ILE A 74 -5.40 -7.57 -5.02
C ILE A 74 -4.09 -8.33 -4.86
N ILE A 75 -3.69 -8.68 -3.63
CA ILE A 75 -2.43 -9.41 -3.39
C ILE A 75 -2.46 -10.77 -4.10
N HIS A 76 -3.58 -11.50 -4.00
CA HIS A 76 -3.74 -12.79 -4.69
C HIS A 76 -3.74 -12.64 -6.22
N HIS A 77 -4.37 -11.60 -6.76
CA HIS A 77 -4.34 -11.32 -8.20
C HIS A 77 -2.94 -10.93 -8.68
N MET A 78 -2.18 -10.20 -7.86
CA MET A 78 -0.77 -9.92 -8.14
C MET A 78 0.02 -11.22 -8.22
N GLU A 79 -0.10 -12.11 -7.24
CA GLU A 79 0.54 -13.43 -7.27
C GLU A 79 0.18 -14.23 -8.53
N ALA A 80 -1.11 -14.30 -8.89
CA ALA A 80 -1.55 -14.99 -10.10
C ALA A 80 -0.92 -14.40 -11.37
N PHE A 81 -0.88 -13.06 -11.47
CA PHE A 81 -0.24 -12.36 -12.56
C PHE A 81 1.26 -12.67 -12.64
N TRP A 82 1.98 -12.68 -11.51
CA TRP A 82 3.41 -13.03 -11.48
C TRP A 82 3.68 -14.48 -11.87
N ASN A 83 2.85 -15.43 -11.40
CA ASN A 83 2.95 -16.82 -11.81
C ASN A 83 2.72 -17.00 -13.31
N GLN A 84 1.81 -16.24 -13.93
CA GLN A 84 1.64 -16.24 -15.39
C GLN A 84 2.87 -15.68 -16.12
N MET A 85 3.53 -14.66 -15.58
CA MET A 85 4.78 -14.14 -16.14
C MET A 85 5.90 -15.18 -16.15
N GLU A 86 6.05 -15.96 -15.07
CA GLU A 86 7.06 -17.02 -15.02
C GLU A 86 6.77 -18.12 -16.04
N LYS A 87 5.50 -18.52 -16.17
CA LYS A 87 5.04 -19.49 -17.19
C LYS A 87 5.31 -19.02 -18.63
N THR A 88 5.27 -17.71 -18.86
CA THR A 88 5.58 -17.12 -20.17
C THR A 88 7.00 -17.43 -20.61
N GLN A 89 7.97 -17.36 -19.70
CA GLN A 89 9.37 -17.70 -20.02
C GLN A 89 9.50 -19.17 -20.46
N PHE A 90 8.84 -20.09 -19.76
CA PHE A 90 8.81 -21.51 -20.12
C PHE A 90 8.14 -21.75 -21.47
N PHE A 91 7.01 -21.09 -21.74
CA PHE A 91 6.29 -21.21 -23.01
C PHE A 91 7.15 -20.77 -24.21
N LEU A 92 7.89 -19.66 -24.07
CA LEU A 92 8.80 -19.17 -25.11
C LEU A 92 9.95 -20.16 -25.38
N LEU A 93 10.49 -20.80 -24.34
CA LEU A 93 11.61 -21.74 -24.46
C LEU A 93 11.18 -23.12 -24.99
N ASP A 94 10.11 -23.69 -24.44
CA ASP A 94 9.73 -25.08 -24.66
C ASP A 94 8.78 -25.25 -25.85
N GLN A 95 7.73 -24.42 -25.93
CA GLN A 95 6.72 -24.55 -26.99
C GLN A 95 7.13 -23.84 -28.28
N LEU A 96 7.72 -22.64 -28.16
CA LEU A 96 8.15 -21.87 -29.34
C LEU A 96 9.59 -22.13 -29.77
N LYS A 97 10.35 -22.91 -28.99
CA LYS A 97 11.76 -23.24 -29.26
C LYS A 97 12.61 -22.00 -29.56
N CYS A 98 12.31 -20.87 -28.91
CA CYS A 98 13.07 -19.63 -29.08
C CYS A 98 14.49 -19.80 -28.52
N MET A 99 15.47 -19.12 -29.14
CA MET A 99 16.84 -19.13 -28.62
C MET A 99 16.88 -18.55 -27.20
N SER A 100 17.55 -19.24 -26.28
CA SER A 100 17.66 -18.85 -24.86
C SER A 100 18.14 -17.40 -24.68
N ALA A 101 19.16 -16.96 -25.44
CA ALA A 101 19.65 -15.58 -25.40
C ALA A 101 18.58 -14.54 -25.78
N LYS A 102 17.73 -14.84 -26.77
CA LYS A 102 16.65 -13.96 -27.22
C LYS A 102 15.49 -13.92 -26.23
N VAL A 103 15.18 -15.05 -25.58
CA VAL A 103 14.20 -15.09 -24.48
C VAL A 103 14.71 -14.31 -23.26
N GLY A 104 16.00 -14.43 -22.91
CA GLY A 104 16.62 -13.65 -21.85
C GLY A 104 16.50 -12.14 -22.09
N GLN A 105 16.81 -11.68 -23.30
CA GLN A 105 16.66 -10.27 -23.69
C GLN A 105 15.22 -9.78 -23.62
N ILE A 106 14.24 -10.57 -24.11
CA ILE A 106 12.81 -10.24 -24.02
C ILE A 106 12.38 -10.10 -22.55
N MET A 107 12.76 -11.06 -21.70
CA MET A 107 12.38 -11.03 -20.28
C MET A 107 13.02 -9.87 -19.52
N GLN A 108 14.26 -9.49 -19.86
CA GLN A 108 14.92 -8.33 -19.27
C GLN A 108 14.19 -7.04 -19.64
N ASN A 109 13.94 -6.80 -20.94
CA ASN A 109 13.27 -5.59 -21.39
C ASN A 109 11.83 -5.48 -20.84
N LEU A 110 11.10 -6.61 -20.77
CA LEU A 110 9.78 -6.66 -20.12
C LEU A 110 9.87 -6.32 -18.63
N THR A 111 10.89 -6.79 -17.92
CA THR A 111 11.07 -6.50 -16.48
C THR A 111 11.39 -5.02 -16.28
N GLU A 112 12.29 -4.45 -17.09
CA GLU A 112 12.66 -3.03 -17.03
C GLU A 112 11.46 -2.12 -17.36
N GLY A 113 10.72 -2.40 -18.44
CA GLY A 113 9.51 -1.65 -18.77
C GLY A 113 8.43 -1.73 -17.68
N ARG A 114 8.30 -2.87 -17.00
CA ARG A 114 7.35 -3.03 -15.90
C ARG A 114 7.76 -2.26 -14.65
N ILE A 115 9.05 -2.15 -14.36
CA ILE A 115 9.54 -1.28 -13.28
C ILE A 115 9.17 0.16 -13.58
N THR A 116 9.41 0.63 -14.81
CA THR A 116 9.01 1.98 -15.23
C THR A 116 7.50 2.19 -15.12
N ALA A 117 6.69 1.22 -15.56
CA ALA A 117 5.24 1.31 -15.43
C ALA A 117 4.79 1.36 -13.95
N GLU A 118 5.42 0.59 -13.08
CA GLU A 118 5.11 0.56 -11.65
C GLU A 118 5.50 1.86 -10.94
N GLU A 119 6.63 2.47 -11.31
CA GLU A 119 7.03 3.80 -10.83
C GLU A 119 6.03 4.88 -11.24
N LEU A 120 5.61 4.90 -12.51
CA LEU A 120 4.59 5.83 -13.00
C LEU A 120 3.24 5.62 -12.32
N LEU A 121 2.79 4.37 -12.15
CA LEU A 121 1.57 4.04 -11.43
C LEU A 121 1.64 4.45 -9.96
N SER A 122 2.81 4.34 -9.34
CA SER A 122 3.02 4.81 -7.97
C SER A 122 2.86 6.33 -7.88
N THR A 123 3.53 7.09 -8.75
CA THR A 123 3.42 8.55 -8.75
C THR A 123 1.99 9.01 -9.02
N SER A 124 1.31 8.40 -9.98
CA SER A 124 -0.09 8.68 -10.27
C SER A 124 -1.03 8.37 -9.11
N GLN A 125 -0.81 7.26 -8.40
CA GLN A 125 -1.60 6.94 -7.21
C GLN A 125 -1.38 7.96 -6.08
N ASP A 126 -0.13 8.36 -5.85
CA ASP A 126 0.20 9.35 -4.83
C ASP A 126 -0.48 10.70 -5.16
N LEU A 127 -0.46 11.14 -6.42
CA LEU A 127 -1.19 12.34 -6.89
C LEU A 127 -2.71 12.21 -6.77
N GLN A 128 -3.28 11.10 -7.25
CA GLN A 128 -4.72 10.83 -7.15
C GLN A 128 -5.22 10.90 -5.71
N THR A 129 -4.40 10.47 -4.76
CA THR A 129 -4.80 10.51 -3.37
C THR A 129 -4.85 11.94 -2.83
N LEU A 130 -3.88 12.79 -3.23
CA LEU A 130 -3.92 14.22 -2.91
C LEU A 130 -5.16 14.89 -3.52
N ASP A 131 -5.45 14.63 -4.80
CA ASP A 131 -6.63 15.16 -5.49
C ASP A 131 -7.93 14.74 -4.78
N LEU A 132 -8.04 13.46 -4.36
CA LEU A 132 -9.21 12.96 -3.62
C LEU A 132 -9.36 13.64 -2.25
N GLN A 133 -8.25 13.87 -1.55
CA GLN A 133 -8.27 14.58 -0.27
C GLN A 133 -8.74 16.02 -0.44
N GLU A 134 -8.18 16.75 -1.42
CA GLU A 134 -8.55 18.13 -1.73
C GLU A 134 -10.03 18.23 -2.10
N ARG A 135 -10.50 17.33 -2.97
CA ARG A 135 -11.93 17.25 -3.32
C ARG A 135 -12.82 16.98 -2.12
N THR A 136 -12.42 16.07 -1.22
CA THR A 136 -13.21 15.76 -0.02
C THR A 136 -13.35 16.97 0.89
N VAL A 137 -12.25 17.69 1.11
CA VAL A 137 -12.23 18.97 1.85
C VAL A 137 -13.12 20.01 1.17
N GLY A 138 -13.04 20.12 -0.17
CA GLY A 138 -13.89 21.03 -0.95
C GLY A 138 -15.38 20.72 -0.81
N LEU A 139 -15.75 19.44 -0.84
CA LEU A 139 -17.12 18.98 -0.61
C LEU A 139 -17.61 19.30 0.80
N GLU A 140 -16.77 19.12 1.82
CA GLU A 140 -17.11 19.48 3.21
C GLU A 140 -17.35 20.99 3.36
N TYR A 141 -16.49 21.79 2.75
CA TYR A 141 -16.64 23.25 2.71
C TYR A 141 -17.95 23.67 2.02
N MET A 142 -18.24 23.13 0.83
CA MET A 142 -19.47 23.40 0.09
C MET A 142 -20.72 22.97 0.89
N ALA A 143 -20.67 21.81 1.53
CA ALA A 143 -21.77 21.32 2.37
C ALA A 143 -22.01 22.22 3.60
N LYS A 144 -20.95 22.67 4.29
CA LYS A 144 -21.09 23.61 5.41
C LYS A 144 -21.66 24.94 4.94
N MET A 145 -21.21 25.47 3.80
CA MET A 145 -21.72 26.72 3.22
C MET A 145 -23.22 26.64 2.94
N ILE A 146 -23.69 25.60 2.25
CA ILE A 146 -25.12 25.41 1.98
C ILE A 146 -25.92 25.22 3.28
N ASN A 147 -25.40 24.47 4.24
CA ASN A 147 -26.05 24.30 5.54
C ASN A 147 -26.16 25.63 6.30
N SER A 148 -25.13 26.47 6.29
CA SER A 148 -25.16 27.80 6.91
C SER A 148 -26.19 28.72 6.25
N LEU A 149 -26.25 28.75 4.91
CA LEU A 149 -27.25 29.53 4.19
C LEU A 149 -28.69 29.05 4.50
N LYS A 150 -28.89 27.74 4.53
CA LYS A 150 -30.20 27.15 4.87
C LYS A 150 -30.66 27.50 6.29
N LEU A 151 -29.74 27.51 7.26
CA LEU A 151 -30.06 27.79 8.67
C LEU A 151 -30.33 29.28 8.93
N GLN A 152 -29.88 30.16 8.05
CA GLN A 152 -30.02 31.61 8.20
C GLN A 152 -31.47 32.04 8.48
N ILE A 153 -32.45 31.52 7.72
CA ILE A 153 -33.86 31.92 7.91
C ILE A 153 -34.40 31.58 9.31
N GLN A 154 -33.91 30.49 9.92
CA GLN A 154 -34.33 30.07 11.26
C GLN A 154 -33.77 31.00 12.33
N GLU A 155 -32.53 31.46 12.15
CA GLU A 155 -31.89 32.42 13.05
C GLU A 155 -32.58 33.78 12.99
N GLU A 156 -32.85 34.28 11.79
CA GLU A 156 -33.52 35.57 11.60
C GLU A 156 -34.95 35.56 12.15
N THR A 157 -35.67 34.45 11.97
CA THR A 157 -36.98 34.24 12.57
C THR A 157 -36.94 34.40 14.09
N LYS A 158 -35.94 33.81 14.75
CA LYS A 158 -35.74 33.96 16.20
C LYS A 158 -35.47 35.40 16.59
N CYS A 159 -34.62 36.12 15.84
CA CYS A 159 -34.34 37.54 16.09
C CYS A 159 -35.60 38.40 15.99
N TRP A 160 -36.38 38.24 14.91
CA TRP A 160 -37.64 38.98 14.71
C TRP A 160 -38.64 38.73 15.82
N LEU A 161 -38.90 37.46 16.16
CA LEU A 161 -39.86 37.10 17.20
C LEU A 161 -39.43 37.61 18.58
N MET A 162 -38.14 37.57 18.90
CA MET A 162 -37.60 38.12 20.14
C MET A 162 -37.84 39.63 20.25
N VAL A 163 -37.56 40.39 19.18
CA VAL A 163 -37.74 41.85 19.18
C VAL A 163 -39.21 42.23 19.23
N ILE A 164 -40.08 41.55 18.47
CA ILE A 164 -41.52 41.77 18.53
C ILE A 164 -42.06 41.45 19.93
N SER A 165 -41.61 40.36 20.55
CA SER A 165 -41.99 40.03 21.93
C SER A 165 -41.61 41.12 22.92
N ARG A 166 -40.42 41.73 22.80
CA ARG A 166 -40.01 42.86 23.64
C ARG A 166 -40.89 44.09 23.43
N ALA A 167 -41.20 44.42 22.17
CA ALA A 167 -42.08 45.55 21.86
C ALA A 167 -43.50 45.36 22.43
N LEU A 168 -44.07 44.17 22.31
CA LEU A 168 -45.38 43.83 22.87
C LEU A 168 -45.36 43.80 24.41
N GLU A 169 -44.26 43.39 25.02
CA GLU A 169 -44.06 43.50 26.48
C GLU A 169 -44.11 44.96 26.93
N SER A 170 -43.41 45.87 26.24
CA SER A 170 -43.43 47.30 26.57
C SER A 170 -44.83 47.89 26.51
N LEU A 171 -45.64 47.51 25.52
CA LEU A 171 -47.06 47.91 25.44
C LEU A 171 -47.91 47.33 26.58
N THR A 172 -47.59 46.12 27.02
CA THR A 172 -48.28 45.46 28.13
C THR A 172 -47.96 46.16 29.47
N ILE A 173 -46.68 46.49 29.69
CA ILE A 173 -46.22 47.26 30.86
C ILE A 173 -46.86 48.66 30.89
N ALA A 174 -46.99 49.30 29.71
CA ALA A 174 -47.67 50.58 29.56
C ALA A 174 -49.21 50.51 29.73
N GLY A 175 -49.78 49.32 29.95
CA GLY A 175 -51.21 49.10 30.11
C GLY A 175 -52.03 49.30 28.83
N LYS A 176 -51.37 49.36 27.66
CA LYS A 176 -52.01 49.55 26.35
C LYS A 176 -52.49 48.25 25.72
N LEU A 177 -51.93 47.13 26.17
CA LEU A 177 -52.28 45.78 25.73
C LEU A 177 -52.50 44.89 26.97
N SER A 178 -53.51 44.02 26.95
CA SER A 178 -53.67 43.03 28.03
C SER A 178 -52.72 41.84 27.83
N VAL A 179 -52.32 41.20 28.93
CA VAL A 179 -51.44 40.01 28.91
C VAL A 179 -52.01 38.91 27.99
N ARG A 180 -53.32 38.67 28.05
CA ARG A 180 -53.99 37.68 27.19
C ARG A 180 -53.89 38.03 25.70
N GLN A 181 -54.12 39.30 25.34
CA GLN A 181 -54.02 39.75 23.95
C GLN A 181 -52.58 39.66 23.43
N LYS A 182 -51.59 39.95 24.27
CA LYS A 182 -50.17 39.77 23.96
C LYS A 182 -49.84 38.30 23.65
N GLU A 183 -50.24 37.38 24.52
CA GLU A 183 -49.99 35.94 24.34
C GLU A 183 -50.68 35.39 23.09
N GLU A 184 -51.93 35.78 22.85
CA GLU A 184 -52.67 35.39 21.63
C GLU A 184 -51.96 35.90 20.37
N LEU A 185 -51.50 37.17 20.35
CA LEU A 185 -50.79 37.76 19.21
C LEU A 185 -49.42 37.10 18.99
N LEU A 186 -48.65 36.88 20.05
CA LEU A 186 -47.37 36.18 19.97
C LEU A 186 -47.52 34.76 19.47
N THR A 187 -48.56 34.04 19.89
CA THR A 187 -48.81 32.68 19.41
C THR A 187 -49.14 32.66 17.92
N GLN A 188 -49.94 33.62 17.45
CA GLN A 188 -50.27 33.77 16.03
C GLN A 188 -49.02 34.10 15.19
N LEU A 189 -48.18 35.03 15.68
CA LEU A 189 -46.93 35.40 15.01
C LEU A 189 -45.93 34.26 14.98
N HIS A 190 -45.71 33.57 16.12
CA HIS A 190 -44.85 32.39 16.17
C HIS A 190 -45.29 31.36 15.13
N LYS A 191 -46.60 31.07 15.07
CA LYS A 191 -47.15 30.15 14.10
C LYS A 191 -46.88 30.60 12.66
N ALA A 192 -47.22 31.84 12.31
CA ALA A 192 -47.05 32.35 10.94
C ALA A 192 -45.59 32.36 10.48
N PHE A 193 -44.66 32.81 11.35
CA PHE A 193 -43.24 32.83 11.02
C PHE A 193 -42.66 31.42 10.84
N TRP A 194 -42.98 30.48 11.74
CA TRP A 194 -42.48 29.11 11.62
C TRP A 194 -43.12 28.33 10.48
N GLU A 195 -44.38 28.61 10.12
CA GLU A 195 -45.02 28.05 8.91
C GLU A 195 -44.28 28.49 7.63
N GLU A 196 -43.86 29.75 7.54
CA GLU A 196 -43.05 30.24 6.41
C GLU A 196 -41.65 29.60 6.39
N VAL A 197 -41.02 29.40 7.56
CA VAL A 197 -39.75 28.67 7.66
C VAL A 197 -39.88 27.22 7.22
N GLU A 198 -40.96 26.53 7.60
CA GLU A 198 -41.22 25.16 7.14
C GLU A 198 -41.49 25.11 5.63
N HIS A 199 -42.24 26.07 5.10
CA HIS A 199 -42.47 26.22 3.66
C HIS A 199 -41.15 26.40 2.91
N TYR A 200 -40.30 27.34 3.36
CA TYR A 200 -38.95 27.56 2.83
C TYR A 200 -38.13 26.27 2.82
N ASN A 201 -38.05 25.57 3.96
CA ASN A 201 -37.22 24.36 4.08
C ASN A 201 -37.72 23.24 3.17
N SER A 202 -39.04 23.09 3.05
CA SER A 202 -39.67 22.08 2.20
C SER A 202 -39.42 22.38 0.72
N GLU A 203 -39.61 23.64 0.30
CA GLU A 203 -39.38 24.08 -1.07
C GLU A 203 -37.88 23.94 -1.45
N PHE A 204 -36.97 24.35 -0.57
CA PHE A 204 -35.52 24.21 -0.77
C PHE A 204 -35.10 22.75 -0.94
N VAL A 205 -35.54 21.86 -0.05
CA VAL A 205 -35.18 20.43 -0.15
C VAL A 205 -35.72 19.81 -1.44
N GLN A 206 -36.93 20.17 -1.86
CA GLN A 206 -37.52 19.63 -3.07
C GLN A 206 -36.81 20.16 -4.33
N ARG A 207 -36.76 21.48 -4.53
CA ARG A 207 -36.14 22.11 -5.70
C ARG A 207 -34.63 21.81 -5.76
N GLY A 208 -33.95 21.81 -4.62
CA GLY A 208 -32.52 21.48 -4.52
C GLY A 208 -32.22 20.03 -4.93
N LYS A 209 -33.05 19.06 -4.50
CA LYS A 209 -32.91 17.66 -4.95
C LYS A 209 -33.11 17.54 -6.46
N ASP A 210 -34.07 18.24 -7.02
CA ASP A 210 -34.37 18.19 -8.46
C ASP A 210 -33.22 18.80 -9.29
N LEU A 211 -32.61 19.90 -8.81
CA LEU A 211 -31.40 20.47 -9.41
C LEU A 211 -30.22 19.48 -9.40
N ILE A 212 -29.94 18.87 -8.24
CA ILE A 212 -28.83 17.90 -8.09
C ILE A 212 -29.05 16.70 -9.01
N LYS A 213 -30.27 16.13 -9.05
CA LYS A 213 -30.60 15.00 -9.95
C LYS A 213 -30.38 15.36 -11.42
N THR A 214 -30.81 16.55 -11.83
CA THR A 214 -30.64 17.02 -13.21
C THR A 214 -29.16 17.19 -13.55
N SER A 215 -28.37 17.69 -12.61
CA SER A 215 -26.92 17.84 -12.79
C SER A 215 -26.20 16.49 -12.90
N LEU A 216 -26.54 15.53 -12.02
CA LEU A 216 -26.00 14.17 -12.05
C LEU A 216 -26.31 13.46 -13.38
N ALA A 217 -27.55 13.53 -13.87
CA ALA A 217 -27.92 12.93 -15.16
C ALA A 217 -27.13 13.56 -16.34
N ARG A 218 -26.92 14.88 -16.31
CA ARG A 218 -26.10 15.59 -17.31
C ARG A 218 -24.63 15.15 -17.22
N ARG A 219 -24.09 15.01 -16.01
CA ARG A 219 -22.72 14.55 -15.77
C ARG A 219 -22.51 13.14 -16.31
N GLU A 220 -23.43 12.22 -16.01
CA GLU A 220 -23.40 10.83 -16.52
C GLU A 220 -23.33 10.80 -18.05
N ALA A 221 -24.20 11.54 -18.74
CA ALA A 221 -24.19 11.63 -20.20
C ALA A 221 -22.87 12.20 -20.75
N MET A 222 -22.27 13.17 -20.06
CA MET A 222 -20.99 13.76 -20.48
C MET A 222 -19.82 12.79 -20.25
N ILE A 223 -19.80 12.07 -19.13
CA ILE A 223 -18.81 11.02 -18.82
C ILE A 223 -18.90 9.88 -19.83
N GLU A 224 -20.10 9.45 -20.23
CA GLU A 224 -20.29 8.39 -21.20
C GLU A 224 -19.75 8.77 -22.59
N LYS A 225 -20.08 9.99 -23.06
CA LYS A 225 -19.53 10.56 -24.29
C LYS A 225 -18.00 10.67 -24.25
N MET A 226 -17.45 11.14 -23.13
CA MET A 226 -16.01 11.28 -22.92
C MET A 226 -15.32 9.91 -22.89
N SER A 227 -15.91 8.91 -22.24
CA SER A 227 -15.39 7.53 -22.18
C SER A 227 -15.24 6.91 -23.57
N LEU A 228 -16.17 7.16 -24.48
CA LEU A 228 -16.06 6.73 -25.87
C LEU A 228 -14.89 7.40 -26.60
N ALA A 229 -14.74 8.73 -26.44
CA ALA A 229 -13.63 9.47 -27.02
C ALA A 229 -12.27 9.01 -26.47
N HIS A 230 -12.18 8.78 -25.16
CA HIS A 230 -10.99 8.26 -24.49
C HIS A 230 -10.60 6.86 -24.99
N LYS A 231 -11.59 5.98 -25.23
CA LYS A 231 -11.34 4.66 -25.84
C LYS A 231 -10.76 4.80 -27.25
N GLN A 232 -11.30 5.69 -28.08
CA GLN A 232 -10.78 5.94 -29.44
C GLN A 232 -9.35 6.50 -29.43
N GLU A 233 -9.06 7.44 -28.52
CA GLU A 233 -7.71 8.00 -28.34
C GLU A 233 -6.69 6.92 -27.95
N ARG A 234 -7.05 6.01 -27.03
CA ARG A 234 -6.21 4.87 -26.64
C ARG A 234 -5.93 3.94 -27.82
N VAL A 235 -6.95 3.60 -28.61
CA VAL A 235 -6.80 2.76 -29.81
C VAL A 235 -5.85 3.41 -30.82
N HIS A 236 -6.01 4.71 -31.07
CA HIS A 236 -5.15 5.46 -31.98
C HIS A 236 -3.69 5.54 -31.48
N LEU A 237 -3.49 5.72 -30.17
CA LEU A 237 -2.16 5.69 -29.56
C LEU A 237 -1.51 4.31 -29.70
N LEU A 238 -2.26 3.22 -29.46
CA LEU A 238 -1.75 1.86 -29.66
C LEU A 238 -1.34 1.61 -31.11
N GLY A 239 -2.08 2.14 -32.08
CA GLY A 239 -1.68 2.11 -33.50
C GLY A 239 -0.39 2.87 -33.79
N LYS A 240 -0.12 3.98 -33.09
CA LYS A 240 1.16 4.71 -33.18
C LYS A 240 2.30 3.98 -32.47
N ALA A 241 2.01 3.36 -31.32
CA ALA A 241 2.98 2.61 -30.50
C ALA A 241 3.60 1.42 -31.25
N GLN A 242 2.87 0.80 -32.19
CA GLN A 242 3.42 -0.25 -33.07
C GLN A 242 4.62 0.21 -33.91
N LYS A 243 4.78 1.52 -34.14
CA LYS A 243 5.89 2.11 -34.89
C LYS A 243 7.05 2.56 -33.98
N MET A 244 6.85 2.57 -32.66
CA MET A 244 7.86 2.98 -31.69
C MET A 244 8.81 1.82 -31.40
N THR A 245 10.11 2.12 -31.36
CA THR A 245 11.16 1.09 -31.17
C THR A 245 11.43 0.85 -29.68
N ASP A 246 11.32 1.88 -28.84
CA ASP A 246 11.49 1.75 -27.38
C ASP A 246 10.17 1.43 -26.65
N PRO A 247 10.10 0.31 -25.90
CA PRO A 247 8.98 -0.01 -25.02
C PRO A 247 8.79 1.00 -23.88
N GLY A 248 9.88 1.60 -23.38
CA GLY A 248 9.82 2.61 -22.32
C GLY A 248 9.05 3.86 -22.74
N GLU A 249 9.33 4.37 -23.94
CA GLU A 249 8.59 5.47 -24.57
C GLU A 249 7.10 5.17 -24.75
N VAL A 250 6.73 3.94 -25.13
CA VAL A 250 5.30 3.57 -25.27
C VAL A 250 4.58 3.55 -23.93
N ILE A 251 5.21 3.01 -22.87
CA ILE A 251 4.62 3.04 -21.53
C ILE A 251 4.39 4.48 -21.09
N LYS A 252 5.38 5.36 -21.28
CA LYS A 252 5.28 6.77 -20.91
C LYS A 252 4.17 7.48 -21.68
N ALA A 253 4.14 7.35 -23.01
CA ALA A 253 3.10 7.96 -23.84
C ALA A 253 1.69 7.44 -23.49
N TYR A 254 1.56 6.14 -23.19
CA TYR A 254 0.28 5.57 -22.75
C TYR A 254 -0.13 6.06 -21.37
N HIS A 255 0.82 6.19 -20.44
CA HIS A 255 0.59 6.76 -19.12
C HIS A 255 0.17 8.23 -19.19
N GLU A 256 0.84 9.05 -20.00
CA GLU A 256 0.50 10.46 -20.19
C GLU A 256 -0.93 10.64 -20.71
N VAL A 257 -1.36 9.80 -21.67
CA VAL A 257 -2.75 9.81 -22.14
C VAL A 257 -3.72 9.41 -21.02
N LEU A 258 -3.41 8.39 -20.23
CA LEU A 258 -4.26 8.02 -19.09
C LEU A 258 -4.35 9.14 -18.04
N GLU A 259 -3.25 9.80 -17.71
CA GLU A 259 -3.25 10.93 -16.77
C GLU A 259 -4.03 12.11 -17.32
N LYS A 260 -3.85 12.46 -18.60
CA LYS A 260 -4.63 13.52 -19.24
C LYS A 260 -6.13 13.22 -19.20
N GLN A 261 -6.51 11.98 -19.51
CA GLN A 261 -7.90 11.52 -19.48
C GLN A 261 -8.48 11.56 -18.06
N ARG A 262 -7.67 11.20 -17.06
CA ARG A 262 -8.03 11.28 -15.65
C ARG A 262 -8.26 12.72 -15.21
N LEU A 263 -7.31 13.62 -15.47
CA LEU A 263 -7.40 15.05 -15.13
C LEU A 263 -8.61 15.69 -15.82
N THR A 264 -8.80 15.44 -17.13
CA THR A 264 -9.97 15.98 -17.86
C THR A 264 -11.30 15.54 -17.23
N ARG A 265 -11.36 14.30 -16.71
CA ARG A 265 -12.54 13.82 -15.98
C ARG A 265 -12.67 14.46 -14.60
N TYR A 266 -11.57 14.57 -13.87
CA TYR A 266 -11.53 15.21 -12.55
C TYR A 266 -12.00 16.67 -12.63
N ASP A 267 -11.40 17.47 -13.53
CA ASP A 267 -11.73 18.89 -13.74
C ASP A 267 -13.21 19.07 -14.10
N LEU A 268 -13.76 18.16 -14.93
CA LEU A 268 -15.17 18.17 -15.29
C LEU A 268 -16.07 17.91 -14.09
N GLU A 269 -15.74 16.91 -13.27
CA GLU A 269 -16.53 16.53 -12.11
C GLU A 269 -16.47 17.63 -11.03
N GLU A 270 -15.30 18.24 -10.80
CA GLU A 270 -15.11 19.35 -9.87
C GLU A 270 -15.86 20.61 -10.32
N GLU A 271 -15.70 21.02 -11.57
CA GLU A 271 -16.41 22.17 -12.15
C GLU A 271 -17.93 21.98 -12.07
N ASP A 272 -18.41 20.75 -12.26
CA ASP A 272 -19.83 20.43 -12.15
C ASP A 272 -20.32 20.42 -10.69
N ASP A 273 -19.50 19.97 -9.73
CA ASP A 273 -19.78 20.06 -8.29
C ASP A 273 -19.88 21.53 -7.85
N ILE A 274 -18.96 22.39 -8.30
CA ILE A 274 -18.98 23.85 -8.03
C ILE A 274 -20.24 24.49 -8.63
N LYS A 275 -20.51 24.30 -9.92
CA LYS A 275 -21.70 24.86 -10.60
C LYS A 275 -23.01 24.42 -9.97
N THR A 276 -23.09 23.15 -9.56
CA THR A 276 -24.28 22.62 -8.90
C THR A 276 -24.45 23.29 -7.53
N THR A 277 -23.37 23.49 -6.80
CA THR A 277 -23.39 24.17 -5.50
C THR A 277 -23.78 25.65 -5.63
N GLU A 278 -23.24 26.36 -6.61
CA GLU A 278 -23.62 27.75 -6.92
C GLU A 278 -25.12 27.85 -7.25
N ALA A 279 -25.64 26.96 -8.10
CA ALA A 279 -27.07 26.96 -8.42
C ALA A 279 -27.97 26.66 -7.20
N VAL A 280 -27.51 25.82 -6.26
CA VAL A 280 -28.22 25.57 -5.00
C VAL A 280 -28.12 26.78 -4.06
N ALA A 281 -26.99 27.49 -4.03
CA ALA A 281 -26.83 28.73 -3.28
C ALA A 281 -27.73 29.86 -3.83
N ASP A 282 -27.82 30.00 -5.15
CA ASP A 282 -28.73 30.95 -5.82
C ASP A 282 -30.19 30.65 -5.48
N LEU A 283 -30.58 29.37 -5.52
CA LEU A 283 -31.91 28.93 -5.07
C LEU A 283 -32.15 29.31 -3.60
N CYS A 284 -31.16 29.10 -2.74
CA CYS A 284 -31.23 29.45 -1.33
C CYS A 284 -31.49 30.95 -1.14
N GLN A 285 -30.78 31.80 -1.90
CA GLN A 285 -30.96 33.26 -1.88
C GLN A 285 -32.32 33.71 -2.43
N GLU A 286 -32.80 33.09 -3.51
CA GLU A 286 -34.13 33.35 -4.09
C GLU A 286 -35.23 33.09 -3.05
N LEU A 287 -35.22 31.89 -2.45
CA LEU A 287 -36.20 31.49 -1.46
C LEU A 287 -36.10 32.34 -0.20
N TYR A 288 -34.89 32.66 0.24
CA TYR A 288 -34.66 33.49 1.40
C TYR A 288 -35.25 34.90 1.18
N SER A 289 -34.97 35.53 0.03
CA SER A 289 -35.50 36.85 -0.32
C SER A 289 -37.04 36.87 -0.33
N LYS A 290 -37.66 35.80 -0.82
CA LYS A 290 -39.13 35.62 -0.80
C LYS A 290 -39.67 35.52 0.63
N SER A 291 -39.04 34.74 1.49
CA SER A 291 -39.48 34.59 2.89
C SER A 291 -39.30 35.87 3.70
N ILE A 292 -38.22 36.63 3.50
CA ILE A 292 -38.05 37.94 4.14
C ILE A 292 -39.14 38.93 3.72
N GLN A 293 -39.54 38.94 2.45
CA GLN A 293 -40.69 39.76 2.00
C GLN A 293 -42.00 39.35 2.68
N THR A 294 -42.19 38.06 2.97
CA THR A 294 -43.35 37.57 3.73
C THR A 294 -43.28 38.04 5.18
N PHE A 295 -42.11 37.98 5.83
CA PHE A 295 -41.94 38.50 7.19
C PHE A 295 -42.25 39.98 7.29
N GLU A 296 -41.77 40.79 6.35
CA GLU A 296 -42.07 42.22 6.27
C GLU A 296 -43.58 42.48 6.20
N LYS A 297 -44.31 41.75 5.34
CA LYS A 297 -45.78 41.86 5.26
C LYS A 297 -46.47 41.48 6.57
N LEU A 298 -46.03 40.40 7.22
CA LEU A 298 -46.58 39.97 8.51
C LEU A 298 -46.37 41.03 9.59
N ILE A 299 -45.19 41.68 9.60
CA ILE A 299 -44.89 42.78 10.52
C ILE A 299 -45.81 43.98 10.21
N GLU A 300 -45.94 44.40 8.95
CA GLU A 300 -46.81 45.50 8.57
C GLU A 300 -48.28 45.27 8.96
N GLU A 301 -48.83 44.09 8.67
CA GLU A 301 -50.19 43.71 9.05
C GLU A 301 -50.38 43.69 10.58
N THR A 302 -49.38 43.21 11.30
CA THR A 302 -49.41 43.15 12.76
C THR A 302 -49.44 44.54 13.39
N PHE A 303 -48.52 45.42 12.99
CA PHE A 303 -48.38 46.75 13.60
C PHE A 303 -49.42 47.74 13.10
N LEU A 304 -49.70 47.77 11.80
CA LEU A 304 -50.54 48.81 11.20
C LEU A 304 -52.03 48.44 11.14
N GLN A 305 -52.39 47.15 11.31
CA GLN A 305 -53.79 46.72 11.32
C GLN A 305 -54.19 46.10 12.66
N THR A 306 -53.48 45.06 13.10
CA THR A 306 -53.90 44.26 14.26
C THR A 306 -53.70 45.00 15.57
N LEU A 307 -52.52 45.57 15.80
CA LEU A 307 -52.22 46.34 17.01
C LEU A 307 -53.02 47.63 17.08
N LEU A 308 -53.14 48.36 15.97
CA LEU A 308 -53.99 49.55 15.87
C LEU A 308 -55.41 49.28 16.38
N ARG A 309 -56.02 48.17 15.93
CA ARG A 309 -57.37 47.75 16.32
C ARG A 309 -57.47 47.29 17.79
N LEU A 310 -56.44 46.61 18.31
CA LEU A 310 -56.47 46.03 19.65
C LEU A 310 -56.15 47.02 20.78
N THR A 311 -55.30 48.02 20.50
CA THR A 311 -54.76 48.94 21.50
C THR A 311 -55.37 50.35 21.43
N GLY A 312 -56.00 50.71 20.31
CA GLY A 312 -56.53 52.05 20.06
C GLY A 312 -55.45 53.13 19.93
N LEU A 313 -54.18 52.74 19.71
CA LEU A 313 -53.08 53.67 19.48
C LEU A 313 -53.29 54.44 18.16
N PRO A 314 -52.88 55.72 18.09
CA PRO A 314 -52.90 56.48 16.84
C PRO A 314 -51.89 55.88 15.84
N LEU A 315 -52.21 56.00 14.54
CA LEU A 315 -51.40 55.42 13.46
C LEU A 315 -49.92 55.78 13.55
N GLY A 316 -49.60 57.05 13.86
CA GLY A 316 -48.21 57.50 14.00
C GLY A 316 -47.44 56.80 15.13
N GLU A 317 -48.09 56.44 16.25
CA GLU A 317 -47.44 55.69 17.34
C GLU A 317 -47.17 54.23 16.92
N CYS A 318 -48.08 53.61 16.15
CA CYS A 318 -47.85 52.28 15.59
C CYS A 318 -46.74 52.27 14.52
N GLU A 319 -46.64 53.33 13.70
CA GLU A 319 -45.57 53.49 12.72
C GLU A 319 -44.20 53.67 13.41
N HIS A 320 -44.13 54.47 14.48
CA HIS A 320 -42.92 54.60 15.28
C HIS A 320 -42.53 53.28 15.94
N LEU A 321 -43.47 52.56 16.55
CA LEU A 321 -43.18 51.26 17.15
C LEU A 321 -42.69 50.24 16.12
N LYS A 322 -43.25 50.25 14.90
CA LYS A 322 -42.76 49.43 13.79
C LYS A 322 -41.30 49.77 13.46
N GLN A 323 -40.99 51.06 13.32
CA GLN A 323 -39.61 51.52 13.05
C GLN A 323 -38.64 51.12 14.17
N ASP A 324 -39.05 51.22 15.43
CA ASP A 324 -38.24 50.81 16.58
C ASP A 324 -37.98 49.30 16.57
N VAL A 325 -38.97 48.50 16.15
CA VAL A 325 -38.84 47.05 15.96
C VAL A 325 -37.89 46.73 14.82
N HIS A 326 -37.96 47.41 13.67
CA HIS A 326 -36.98 47.22 12.58
C HIS A 326 -35.57 47.61 13.03
N HIS A 327 -35.40 48.73 13.72
CA HIS A 327 -34.09 49.17 14.20
C HIS A 327 -33.51 48.17 15.22
N SER A 328 -34.33 47.70 16.15
CA SER A 328 -33.92 46.70 17.14
C SER A 328 -33.62 45.34 16.50
N ALA A 329 -34.38 44.94 15.48
CA ALA A 329 -34.13 43.73 14.72
C ALA A 329 -32.80 43.81 13.96
N ALA A 330 -32.49 44.94 13.32
CA ALA A 330 -31.21 45.14 12.66
C ALA A 330 -30.02 44.94 13.60
N LEU A 331 -30.12 45.43 14.84
CA LEU A 331 -29.06 45.23 15.85
C LEU A 331 -28.92 43.77 16.31
N GLU A 332 -30.02 43.04 16.47
CA GLU A 332 -29.96 41.62 16.84
C GLU A 332 -29.51 40.73 15.68
N LEU A 333 -29.86 41.10 14.44
CA LEU A 333 -29.35 40.47 13.24
C LEU A 333 -27.83 40.69 13.11
N GLU A 334 -27.33 41.90 13.31
CA GLU A 334 -25.88 42.17 13.29
C GLU A 334 -25.10 41.31 14.30
N LYS A 335 -25.65 41.09 15.51
CA LYS A 335 -25.05 40.17 16.48
C LYS A 335 -25.05 38.72 15.99
N SER A 336 -26.14 38.28 15.35
CA SER A 336 -26.25 36.95 14.75
C SER A 336 -25.23 36.77 13.62
N ASP A 337 -25.04 37.79 12.78
CA ASP A 337 -24.06 37.80 11.69
C ASP A 337 -22.63 37.66 12.23
N GLN A 338 -22.28 38.44 13.27
CA GLN A 338 -20.99 38.32 13.96
C GLN A 338 -20.78 36.95 14.60
N PHE A 339 -21.84 36.31 15.09
CA PHE A 339 -21.77 34.94 15.60
C PHE A 339 -21.51 33.93 14.48
N ARG A 340 -22.21 34.04 13.35
CA ARG A 340 -21.97 33.20 12.17
C ARG A 340 -20.55 33.34 11.62
N GLU A 341 -20.02 34.55 11.59
CA GLU A 341 -18.62 34.79 11.18
C GLU A 341 -17.64 34.05 12.09
N LYS A 342 -17.87 34.04 13.41
CA LYS A 342 -17.05 33.27 14.36
C LYS A 342 -17.21 31.76 14.19
N GLN A 343 -18.43 31.26 13.98
CA GLN A 343 -18.66 29.82 13.67
C GLN A 343 -17.95 29.41 12.39
N TRP A 344 -17.98 30.27 11.37
CA TRP A 344 -17.31 30.05 10.11
C TRP A 344 -15.79 30.00 10.28
N THR A 345 -15.24 30.94 11.04
CA THR A 345 -13.80 30.99 11.35
C THR A 345 -13.36 29.73 12.09
N LEU A 346 -14.12 29.31 13.11
CA LEU A 346 -13.87 28.05 13.82
C LEU A 346 -13.89 26.84 12.89
N PHE A 347 -14.86 26.77 11.98
CA PHE A 347 -14.94 25.69 11.00
C PHE A 347 -13.72 25.66 10.08
N GLN A 348 -13.27 26.82 9.58
CA GLN A 348 -12.06 26.91 8.76
C GLN A 348 -10.81 26.45 9.53
N GLU A 349 -10.65 26.86 10.79
CA GLU A 349 -9.54 26.44 11.65
C GLU A 349 -9.53 24.92 11.86
N LEU A 350 -10.70 24.30 12.12
CA LEU A 350 -10.82 22.86 12.31
C LEU A 350 -10.53 22.09 11.02
N LEU A 351 -11.02 22.58 9.88
CA LEU A 351 -10.76 21.99 8.58
C LEU A 351 -9.27 22.06 8.21
N ASP A 352 -8.60 23.16 8.53
CA ASP A 352 -7.16 23.32 8.31
C ASP A 352 -6.32 22.43 9.22
N GLN A 353 -6.73 22.22 10.47
CA GLN A 353 -6.11 21.22 11.36
C GLN A 353 -6.25 19.81 10.78
N GLU A 354 -7.40 19.47 10.20
CA GLU A 354 -7.61 18.19 9.54
C GLU A 354 -6.73 18.02 8.30
N LYS A 355 -6.63 19.05 7.45
CA LYS A 355 -5.68 19.05 6.31
C LYS A 355 -4.24 18.80 6.76
N GLN A 356 -3.81 19.44 7.84
CA GLN A 356 -2.45 19.25 8.37
C GLN A 356 -2.22 17.80 8.81
N LEU A 357 -3.15 17.22 9.57
CA LEU A 357 -3.06 15.80 9.98
C LEU A 357 -2.95 14.86 8.78
N TRP A 358 -3.73 15.13 7.73
CA TRP A 358 -3.63 14.36 6.49
C TRP A 358 -2.25 14.50 5.84
N THR A 359 -1.72 15.72 5.72
CA THR A 359 -0.37 15.93 5.15
C THR A 359 0.72 15.22 5.95
N GLU A 360 0.60 15.17 7.28
CA GLU A 360 1.52 14.42 8.14
C GLU A 360 1.44 12.91 7.88
N GLU A 361 0.24 12.35 7.73
CA GLU A 361 0.05 10.93 7.40
C GLU A 361 0.62 10.56 6.02
N PHE A 362 0.43 11.42 5.02
CA PHE A 362 1.05 11.24 3.70
C PHE A 362 2.58 11.26 3.78
N ALA A 363 3.14 12.24 4.50
CA ALA A 363 4.58 12.36 4.69
C ALA A 363 5.15 11.13 5.40
N LEU A 364 4.49 10.65 6.47
CA LEU A 364 4.89 9.45 7.19
C LEU A 364 4.85 8.21 6.30
N SER A 365 3.76 8.03 5.53
CA SER A 365 3.61 6.91 4.60
C SER A 365 4.70 6.90 3.53
N ALA A 366 5.03 8.06 2.96
CA ALA A 366 6.10 8.22 1.98
C ALA A 366 7.49 7.85 2.57
N ILE A 367 7.77 8.29 3.80
CA ILE A 367 9.02 7.95 4.51
C ILE A 367 9.09 6.44 4.77
N MET A 368 8.01 5.83 5.26
CA MET A 368 7.95 4.38 5.53
C MET A 368 8.17 3.56 4.27
N LYS A 369 7.51 3.94 3.16
CA LYS A 369 7.66 3.31 1.85
C LYS A 369 9.10 3.37 1.36
N LYS A 370 9.73 4.54 1.44
CA LYS A 370 11.14 4.72 1.07
C LYS A 370 12.08 3.87 1.93
N HIS A 371 11.87 3.87 3.24
CA HIS A 371 12.69 3.08 4.17
C HIS A 371 12.59 1.58 3.89
N LEU A 372 11.38 1.06 3.67
CA LEU A 372 11.16 -0.35 3.33
C LEU A 372 11.83 -0.70 2.00
N LEU A 373 11.72 0.16 0.98
CA LEU A 373 12.38 -0.01 -0.30
C LEU A 373 13.91 -0.18 -0.13
N GLU A 374 14.55 0.81 0.48
CA GLU A 374 16.01 0.86 0.66
C GLU A 374 16.52 -0.33 1.49
N LYS A 375 15.76 -0.70 2.54
CA LYS A 375 16.14 -1.80 3.42
C LYS A 375 16.12 -3.14 2.67
N HIS A 376 15.08 -3.41 1.91
CA HIS A 376 14.94 -4.67 1.18
C HIS A 376 15.91 -4.75 -0.01
N GLU A 377 16.18 -3.64 -0.71
CA GLU A 377 17.23 -3.59 -1.73
C GLU A 377 18.60 -3.93 -1.15
N SER A 378 18.94 -3.37 0.02
CA SER A 378 20.19 -3.68 0.73
C SER A 378 20.29 -5.16 1.14
N ILE A 379 19.19 -5.74 1.64
CA ILE A 379 19.13 -7.15 2.03
C ILE A 379 19.39 -8.06 0.82
N ILE A 380 18.69 -7.84 -0.29
CA ILE A 380 18.84 -8.66 -1.49
C ILE A 380 20.22 -8.49 -2.12
N HIS A 381 20.74 -7.28 -2.19
CA HIS A 381 22.10 -7.05 -2.64
C HIS A 381 23.11 -7.86 -1.79
N GLY A 382 22.98 -7.79 -0.46
CA GLY A 382 23.84 -8.56 0.46
C GLY A 382 23.70 -10.08 0.30
N VAL A 383 22.50 -10.60 0.03
CA VAL A 383 22.28 -12.04 -0.24
C VAL A 383 22.95 -12.45 -1.56
N LEU A 384 22.74 -11.69 -2.64
CA LEU A 384 23.29 -12.00 -3.97
C LEU A 384 24.82 -11.92 -4.02
N CYS A 385 25.43 -11.03 -3.24
CA CYS A 385 26.89 -10.92 -3.13
C CYS A 385 27.52 -12.12 -2.39
N ARG A 386 26.77 -12.79 -1.51
CA ARG A 386 27.25 -13.96 -0.76
C ARG A 386 27.02 -15.30 -1.46
N LEU A 387 26.08 -15.35 -2.41
CA LEU A 387 25.77 -16.57 -3.16
C LEU A 387 26.78 -16.77 -4.31
N GLY A 388 27.55 -17.86 -4.23
CA GLY A 388 28.39 -18.36 -5.33
C GLY A 388 27.54 -18.99 -6.45
N GLY A 389 28.08 -19.05 -7.67
CA GLY A 389 27.42 -19.66 -8.81
C GLY A 389 26.37 -18.77 -9.53
N LEU A 390 26.21 -17.52 -9.12
CA LEU A 390 25.41 -16.56 -9.88
C LEU A 390 26.31 -15.75 -10.82
N SER A 391 25.95 -15.71 -12.11
CA SER A 391 26.54 -14.76 -13.06
C SER A 391 26.07 -13.34 -12.74
N GLU A 392 26.81 -12.32 -13.21
CA GLU A 392 26.42 -10.92 -12.99
C GLU A 392 25.05 -10.59 -13.60
N GLU A 393 24.77 -11.17 -14.77
CA GLU A 393 23.46 -11.07 -15.43
C GLU A 393 22.33 -11.68 -14.59
N SER A 394 22.57 -12.84 -13.96
CA SER A 394 21.59 -13.45 -13.06
C SER A 394 21.37 -12.63 -11.79
N ARG A 395 22.43 -12.02 -11.21
CA ARG A 395 22.30 -11.12 -10.05
C ARG A 395 21.47 -9.89 -10.41
N LYS A 396 21.76 -9.26 -11.55
CA LYS A 396 20.98 -8.11 -12.05
C LYS A 396 19.51 -8.49 -12.28
N SER A 397 19.25 -9.63 -12.92
CA SER A 397 17.88 -10.12 -13.16
C SER A 397 17.11 -10.38 -11.87
N ILE A 398 17.73 -11.03 -10.88
CA ILE A 398 17.11 -11.29 -9.57
C ILE A 398 16.80 -9.98 -8.85
N SER A 399 17.73 -9.03 -8.86
CA SER A 399 17.55 -7.71 -8.25
C SER A 399 16.40 -6.93 -8.88
N GLN A 400 16.31 -6.91 -10.23
CA GLN A 400 15.21 -6.26 -10.96
C GLN A 400 13.86 -6.91 -10.66
N LYS A 401 13.76 -8.24 -10.66
CA LYS A 401 12.53 -8.97 -10.31
C LYS A 401 12.10 -8.70 -8.87
N HIS A 402 13.04 -8.63 -7.94
CA HIS A 402 12.76 -8.28 -6.54
C HIS A 402 12.24 -6.85 -6.41
N ARG A 403 12.93 -5.86 -7.02
CA ARG A 403 12.52 -4.46 -7.01
C ARG A 403 11.10 -4.30 -7.56
N LEU A 404 10.82 -4.92 -8.70
CA LEU A 404 9.49 -4.87 -9.32
C LEU A 404 8.39 -5.39 -8.38
N MET A 405 8.61 -6.54 -7.75
CA MET A 405 7.64 -7.11 -6.80
C MET A 405 7.47 -6.20 -5.58
N LEU A 406 8.57 -5.72 -5.00
CA LEU A 406 8.57 -4.84 -3.84
C LEU A 406 7.84 -3.52 -4.13
N SER A 407 8.14 -2.85 -5.24
CA SER A 407 7.45 -1.62 -5.66
C SER A 407 5.96 -1.84 -5.82
N SER A 408 5.57 -2.98 -6.39
CA SER A 408 4.16 -3.36 -6.55
C SER A 408 3.46 -3.53 -5.21
N ILE A 409 4.06 -4.26 -4.28
CA ILE A 409 3.54 -4.44 -2.90
C ILE A 409 3.45 -3.10 -2.18
N LEU A 410 4.50 -2.28 -2.23
CA LEU A 410 4.56 -0.98 -1.56
C LEU A 410 3.49 -0.01 -2.05
N ARG A 411 3.18 0.01 -3.35
CA ARG A 411 2.08 0.82 -3.87
C ARG A 411 0.73 0.38 -3.30
N ARG A 412 0.52 -0.91 -3.07
CA ARG A 412 -0.73 -1.41 -2.46
C ARG A 412 -0.84 -1.09 -0.98
N LEU A 413 0.25 -1.30 -0.24
CA LEU A 413 0.33 -0.92 1.16
C LEU A 413 0.11 0.59 1.37
N ALA A 414 0.60 1.43 0.46
CA ALA A 414 0.33 2.87 0.52
C ALA A 414 -1.18 3.18 0.40
N LEU A 415 -1.87 2.57 -0.58
CA LEU A 415 -3.32 2.75 -0.76
C LEU A 415 -4.11 2.27 0.46
N ARG A 416 -3.72 1.12 1.01
CA ARG A 416 -4.31 0.55 2.23
C ARG A 416 -4.16 1.47 3.44
N ASN A 417 -3.00 2.09 3.60
CA ASN A 417 -2.73 3.04 4.68
C ASN A 417 -3.61 4.30 4.57
N ILE A 418 -3.79 4.82 3.37
CA ILE A 418 -4.71 5.94 3.08
C ILE A 418 -6.16 5.55 3.40
N ALA A 419 -6.59 4.36 2.99
CA ALA A 419 -7.92 3.87 3.27
C ALA A 419 -8.15 3.77 4.80
N ALA A 420 -7.18 3.24 5.55
CA ALA A 420 -7.24 3.19 7.01
C ALA A 420 -7.34 4.58 7.66
N ALA A 421 -6.59 5.57 7.16
CA ALA A 421 -6.71 6.95 7.62
C ALA A 421 -8.10 7.54 7.31
N THR A 422 -8.67 7.21 6.15
CA THR A 422 -10.01 7.65 5.74
C THR A 422 -11.09 7.05 6.64
N MET A 423 -11.01 5.74 6.91
CA MET A 423 -11.92 5.03 7.81
C MET A 423 -11.82 5.55 9.25
N THR A 424 -10.61 5.94 9.68
CA THR A 424 -10.41 6.64 10.97
C THR A 424 -11.21 7.95 11.00
N GLN A 425 -11.14 8.78 9.96
CA GLN A 425 -11.94 10.01 9.92
C GLN A 425 -13.44 9.72 9.93
N MET A 426 -13.89 8.74 9.16
CA MET A 426 -15.29 8.33 9.14
C MET A 426 -15.79 7.91 10.53
N ARG A 427 -15.02 7.10 11.27
CA ARG A 427 -15.35 6.70 12.66
C ARG A 427 -15.44 7.89 13.61
N MET A 428 -14.58 8.89 13.44
CA MET A 428 -14.51 10.05 14.33
C MET A 428 -15.47 11.19 13.95
N SER A 429 -15.98 11.22 12.72
CA SER A 429 -16.81 12.29 12.16
C SER A 429 -17.95 12.76 13.08
N ARG A 430 -18.75 11.82 13.59
CA ARG A 430 -19.88 12.14 14.47
C ARG A 430 -19.44 12.77 15.79
N LYS A 431 -18.36 12.27 16.39
CA LYS A 431 -17.84 12.80 17.66
C LYS A 431 -17.16 14.14 17.47
N LYS A 432 -16.45 14.33 16.35
CA LYS A 432 -15.89 15.61 15.92
C LYS A 432 -16.99 16.66 15.70
N SER A 433 -18.09 16.30 15.04
CA SER A 433 -19.26 17.19 14.87
C SER A 433 -19.84 17.64 16.21
N LEU A 434 -20.03 16.71 17.16
CA LEU A 434 -20.52 17.06 18.49
C LEU A 434 -19.55 17.98 19.25
N LEU A 435 -18.24 17.74 19.12
CA LEU A 435 -17.23 18.62 19.70
C LEU A 435 -17.25 20.01 19.06
N GLN A 436 -17.43 20.09 17.74
CA GLN A 436 -17.59 21.36 17.03
C GLN A 436 -18.83 22.11 17.54
N GLU A 437 -19.98 21.45 17.65
CA GLU A 437 -21.21 22.04 18.19
C GLU A 437 -21.02 22.59 19.62
N LEU A 438 -20.29 21.87 20.48
CA LEU A 438 -19.96 22.35 21.83
C LEU A 438 -19.09 23.60 21.81
N LYS A 439 -18.12 23.69 20.89
CA LYS A 439 -17.28 24.89 20.71
C LYS A 439 -18.09 26.07 20.18
N GLU A 440 -18.98 25.82 19.21
CA GLU A 440 -19.89 26.85 18.69
C GLU A 440 -20.82 27.39 19.79
N GLN A 441 -21.36 26.52 20.67
CA GLN A 441 -22.15 26.93 21.83
C GLN A 441 -21.35 27.76 22.84
N TYR A 442 -20.09 27.39 23.10
CA TYR A 442 -19.21 28.17 23.97
C TYR A 442 -18.93 29.57 23.39
N ILE A 443 -18.72 29.69 22.08
CA ILE A 443 -18.55 30.99 21.41
C ILE A 443 -19.83 31.84 21.57
N LEU A 444 -21.01 31.23 21.42
CA LEU A 444 -22.29 31.90 21.58
C LEU A 444 -22.44 32.48 22.99
N GLU A 445 -22.24 31.64 24.01
CA GLU A 445 -22.38 32.05 25.41
C GLU A 445 -21.34 33.06 25.84
N LYS A 446 -20.12 32.97 25.32
CA LYS A 446 -19.08 33.98 25.57
C LYS A 446 -19.42 35.34 24.99
N SER A 447 -20.18 35.37 23.89
CA SER A 447 -20.57 36.61 23.20
C SER A 447 -21.86 37.24 23.74
N SER A 448 -22.63 36.52 24.55
CA SER A 448 -23.96 36.95 25.01
C SER A 448 -23.95 37.92 26.19
N SER A 449 -22.83 38.11 26.91
CA SER A 449 -22.78 39.01 28.08
C SER A 449 -21.61 40.02 28.09
N GLN A 450 -21.95 41.27 28.39
CA GLN A 450 -21.00 42.39 28.59
C GLN A 450 -20.54 42.54 30.06
N CYS A 451 -21.15 41.80 30.99
CA CYS A 451 -20.80 41.80 32.41
C CYS A 451 -20.81 40.37 32.92
N GLN A 452 -19.67 39.84 33.36
CA GLN A 452 -19.57 38.49 33.91
C GLN A 452 -20.21 38.44 35.29
N ASP A 453 -21.45 37.95 35.36
CA ASP A 453 -22.00 37.42 36.62
C ASP A 453 -21.19 36.19 37.05
N GLU A 454 -21.01 35.96 38.35
CA GLU A 454 -20.27 34.82 38.91
C GLU A 454 -20.85 33.50 38.40
N HIS A 455 -22.17 33.43 38.25
CA HIS A 455 -22.86 32.26 37.67
C HIS A 455 -22.54 32.03 36.19
N GLN A 456 -22.41 33.09 35.39
CA GLN A 456 -22.01 32.98 33.98
C GLN A 456 -20.54 32.59 33.85
N TRP A 457 -19.66 33.13 34.70
CA TRP A 457 -18.27 32.73 34.73
C TRP A 457 -18.12 31.24 35.08
N GLN A 458 -18.88 30.74 36.07
CA GLN A 458 -18.91 29.33 36.44
C GLN A 458 -19.44 28.45 35.29
N LEU A 459 -20.47 28.90 34.56
CA LEU A 459 -21.00 28.19 33.40
C LEU A 459 -19.95 28.09 32.28
N LEU A 460 -19.32 29.21 31.89
CA LEU A 460 -18.28 29.22 30.87
C LEU A 460 -17.10 28.32 31.24
N LYS A 461 -16.67 28.35 32.50
CA LYS A 461 -15.62 27.48 33.02
C LYS A 461 -16.01 26.00 32.98
N ALA A 462 -17.27 25.67 33.28
CA ALA A 462 -17.79 24.31 33.18
C ALA A 462 -17.85 23.84 31.71
N MET A 463 -18.25 24.72 30.78
CA MET A 463 -18.24 24.44 29.33
C MET A 463 -16.82 24.23 28.81
N GLU A 464 -15.85 25.09 29.19
CA GLU A 464 -14.43 24.92 28.84
C GLU A 464 -13.90 23.58 29.36
N SER A 465 -14.18 23.24 30.61
CA SER A 465 -13.78 21.95 31.18
C SER A 465 -14.40 20.77 30.42
N ARG A 466 -15.65 20.88 29.97
CA ARG A 466 -16.33 19.85 29.17
C ARG A 466 -15.71 19.75 27.77
N ILE A 467 -15.43 20.87 27.12
CA ILE A 467 -14.78 20.89 25.79
C ILE A 467 -13.41 20.21 25.88
N LEU A 468 -12.58 20.57 26.86
CA LEU A 468 -11.26 19.96 27.04
C LEU A 468 -11.33 18.44 27.31
N GLU A 469 -12.35 18.00 28.05
CA GLU A 469 -12.58 16.58 28.30
C GLU A 469 -13.01 15.84 27.03
N GLU A 470 -13.96 16.38 26.26
CA GLU A 470 -14.39 15.80 25.00
C GLU A 470 -13.29 15.84 23.93
N GLU A 471 -12.48 16.89 23.87
CA GLU A 471 -11.27 16.96 23.03
C GLU A 471 -10.29 15.84 23.37
N ARG A 472 -10.05 15.60 24.67
CA ARG A 472 -9.17 14.53 25.11
C ARG A 472 -9.73 13.16 24.70
N LYS A 473 -11.02 12.91 24.92
CA LYS A 473 -11.69 11.67 24.52
C LYS A 473 -11.62 11.43 23.02
N VAL A 474 -11.97 12.43 22.21
CA VAL A 474 -11.89 12.34 20.74
C VAL A 474 -10.46 12.05 20.31
N LYS A 475 -9.47 12.70 20.92
CA LYS A 475 -8.05 12.45 20.62
C LYS A 475 -7.61 11.04 21.00
N GLU A 476 -7.95 10.57 22.19
CA GLU A 476 -7.63 9.22 22.68
C GLU A 476 -8.26 8.13 21.80
N GLU A 477 -9.54 8.28 21.45
CA GLU A 477 -10.24 7.33 20.58
C GLU A 477 -9.74 7.37 19.14
N THR A 478 -9.34 8.56 18.63
CA THR A 478 -8.69 8.68 17.33
C THR A 478 -7.36 7.92 17.33
N GLN A 479 -6.56 8.09 18.38
CA GLN A 479 -5.29 7.37 18.53
C GLN A 479 -5.49 5.86 18.68
N GLN A 480 -6.49 5.43 19.44
CA GLN A 480 -6.85 4.03 19.61
C GLN A 480 -7.28 3.40 18.28
N THR A 481 -8.15 4.08 17.52
CA THR A 481 -8.59 3.65 16.18
C THR A 481 -7.41 3.55 15.22
N ARG A 482 -6.52 4.56 15.20
CA ARG A 482 -5.29 4.52 14.39
C ARG A 482 -4.41 3.35 14.77
N LEU A 483 -4.26 3.06 16.08
CA LEU A 483 -3.47 1.93 16.56
C LEU A 483 -4.06 0.59 16.12
N GLU A 484 -5.38 0.42 16.16
CA GLU A 484 -6.08 -0.78 15.68
C GLU A 484 -5.82 -1.03 14.19
N PHE A 485 -6.00 -0.01 13.36
CA PHE A 485 -5.68 -0.12 11.94
C PHE A 485 -4.19 -0.33 11.69
N HIS A 486 -3.32 0.30 12.47
CA HIS A 486 -1.88 0.10 12.36
C HIS A 486 -1.47 -1.34 12.71
N GLN A 487 -2.08 -1.95 13.72
CA GLN A 487 -1.85 -3.36 14.06
C GLN A 487 -2.29 -4.30 12.93
N GLN A 488 -3.46 -4.05 12.33
CA GLN A 488 -3.92 -4.80 11.14
C GLN A 488 -2.94 -4.62 9.97
N PHE A 489 -2.55 -3.38 9.71
CA PHE A 489 -1.60 -3.04 8.65
C PHE A 489 -0.25 -3.74 8.83
N ILE A 490 0.27 -3.84 10.07
CA ILE A 490 1.51 -4.59 10.33
C ILE A 490 1.37 -6.07 9.94
N VAL A 491 0.23 -6.70 10.22
CA VAL A 491 -0.02 -8.10 9.83
C VAL A 491 -0.04 -8.23 8.30
N GLU A 492 -0.75 -7.35 7.61
CA GLU A 492 -0.80 -7.32 6.13
C GLU A 492 0.60 -7.09 5.52
N VAL A 493 1.39 -6.20 6.11
CA VAL A 493 2.81 -5.98 5.72
C VAL A 493 3.63 -7.25 5.93
N GLN A 494 3.45 -7.97 7.04
CA GLN A 494 4.17 -9.22 7.31
C GLN A 494 3.82 -10.30 6.29
N GLU A 495 2.55 -10.46 5.94
CA GLU A 495 2.09 -11.39 4.90
C GLU A 495 2.69 -11.05 3.54
N CYS A 496 2.66 -9.76 3.16
CA CYS A 496 3.28 -9.28 1.93
C CYS A 496 4.80 -9.53 1.89
N ILE A 497 5.49 -9.31 3.00
CA ILE A 497 6.93 -9.57 3.12
C ILE A 497 7.21 -11.08 3.02
N GLN A 498 6.38 -11.92 3.63
CA GLN A 498 6.52 -13.37 3.56
C GLN A 498 6.34 -13.87 2.13
N PHE A 499 5.35 -13.34 1.42
CA PHE A 499 5.14 -13.56 -0.01
C PHE A 499 6.37 -13.12 -0.84
N LEU A 500 6.90 -11.92 -0.59
CA LEU A 500 8.10 -11.40 -1.25
C LEU A 500 9.32 -12.33 -1.05
N TYR A 501 9.49 -12.87 0.16
CA TYR A 501 10.57 -13.82 0.46
C TYR A 501 10.41 -15.13 -0.29
N GLN A 502 9.21 -15.72 -0.30
CA GLN A 502 8.94 -16.97 -1.02
C GLN A 502 9.23 -16.82 -2.52
N HIS A 503 8.76 -15.71 -3.12
CA HIS A 503 9.04 -15.39 -4.52
C HIS A 503 10.56 -15.24 -4.76
N THR A 504 11.25 -14.45 -3.94
CA THR A 504 12.70 -14.23 -4.10
C THR A 504 13.49 -15.54 -3.96
N GLN A 505 13.14 -16.40 -2.99
CA GLN A 505 13.74 -17.72 -2.83
C GLN A 505 13.58 -18.59 -4.07
N ARG A 506 12.38 -18.60 -4.67
CA ARG A 506 12.09 -19.35 -5.89
C ARG A 506 12.92 -18.87 -7.07
N VAL A 507 13.01 -17.55 -7.25
CA VAL A 507 13.78 -16.92 -8.34
C VAL A 507 15.28 -17.20 -8.19
N ILE A 508 15.83 -17.07 -6.98
CA ILE A 508 17.24 -17.42 -6.69
C ILE A 508 17.49 -18.92 -6.94
N GLY A 509 16.61 -19.79 -6.42
CA GLY A 509 16.73 -21.24 -6.58
C GLY A 509 16.70 -21.66 -8.05
N GLY A 510 15.80 -21.07 -8.85
CA GLY A 510 15.76 -21.30 -10.30
C GLY A 510 17.05 -20.89 -11.01
N ALA A 511 17.61 -19.71 -10.68
CA ALA A 511 18.86 -19.24 -11.26
C ALA A 511 20.05 -20.16 -10.92
N LEU A 512 20.15 -20.62 -9.68
CA LEU A 512 21.18 -21.57 -9.25
C LEU A 512 21.04 -22.95 -9.92
N LEU A 513 19.81 -23.40 -10.12
CA LEU A 513 19.54 -24.69 -10.77
C LEU A 513 19.89 -24.65 -12.27
N GLU A 514 19.60 -23.54 -12.95
CA GLU A 514 20.03 -23.32 -14.33
C GLU A 514 21.55 -23.24 -14.46
N HIS A 515 22.23 -22.60 -13.50
CA HIS A 515 23.69 -22.60 -13.45
C HIS A 515 24.26 -24.02 -13.32
N ALA A 516 23.78 -24.80 -12.37
CA ALA A 516 24.22 -26.17 -12.16
C ALA A 516 24.00 -27.06 -13.40
N ARG A 517 22.86 -26.90 -14.10
CA ARG A 517 22.59 -27.60 -15.37
C ARG A 517 23.58 -27.23 -16.47
N CYS A 518 23.88 -25.93 -16.61
CA CYS A 518 24.84 -25.45 -17.59
C CYS A 518 26.26 -25.97 -17.33
N ASP A 519 26.66 -26.10 -16.07
CA ASP A 519 27.98 -26.59 -15.73
C ASP A 519 28.10 -28.10 -15.88
N MET A 520 27.04 -28.86 -15.58
CA MET A 520 26.97 -30.28 -15.94
C MET A 520 27.08 -30.48 -17.46
N ALA A 521 26.35 -29.69 -18.26
CA ALA A 521 26.42 -29.78 -19.73
C ALA A 521 27.81 -29.43 -20.28
N LYS A 522 28.50 -28.44 -19.69
CA LYS A 522 29.89 -28.10 -20.05
C LYS A 522 30.89 -29.18 -19.64
N SER A 523 30.65 -29.90 -18.54
CA SER A 523 31.49 -31.04 -18.13
C SER A 523 31.31 -32.27 -19.01
N GLN A 524 30.12 -32.48 -19.61
CA GLN A 524 29.89 -33.55 -20.59
C GLN A 524 30.47 -33.22 -21.97
N ALA A 525 30.45 -31.95 -22.38
CA ALA A 525 30.90 -31.53 -23.71
C ALA A 525 32.42 -31.34 -23.87
N LYS A 526 33.22 -31.51 -22.80
CA LYS A 526 34.66 -31.21 -22.81
C LYS A 526 35.52 -32.46 -22.54
N ASP A 527 35.93 -33.10 -23.64
CA ASP A 527 37.25 -33.75 -23.82
C ASP A 527 37.56 -35.18 -23.29
N ARG A 528 36.62 -36.12 -23.10
CA ARG A 528 37.03 -37.50 -22.72
C ARG A 528 36.27 -38.71 -23.26
N GLU A 529 35.03 -38.59 -23.72
CA GLU A 529 34.30 -39.77 -24.25
C GLU A 529 34.76 -40.15 -25.67
N ASP A 530 35.02 -39.19 -26.56
CA ASP A 530 35.45 -39.47 -27.93
C ASP A 530 36.86 -40.09 -28.01
N PHE A 531 37.79 -39.65 -27.15
CA PHE A 531 39.15 -40.21 -27.11
C PHE A 531 39.16 -41.64 -26.56
N LYS A 532 38.39 -41.93 -25.50
CA LYS A 532 38.29 -43.28 -24.93
C LYS A 532 37.59 -44.25 -25.87
N GLY A 533 36.48 -43.84 -26.50
CA GLY A 533 35.77 -44.66 -27.48
C GLY A 533 36.68 -45.05 -28.65
N THR A 534 37.38 -44.07 -29.23
CA THR A 534 38.33 -44.29 -30.32
C THR A 534 39.50 -45.21 -29.90
N LEU A 535 40.00 -45.10 -28.65
CA LEU A 535 41.08 -45.96 -28.15
C LEU A 535 40.61 -47.40 -27.87
N ILE A 536 39.38 -47.57 -27.39
CA ILE A 536 38.76 -48.89 -27.17
C ILE A 536 38.53 -49.57 -28.51
N GLU A 537 37.98 -48.87 -29.50
CA GLU A 537 37.79 -49.37 -30.86
C GLU A 537 39.12 -49.79 -31.50
N ALA A 538 40.14 -48.92 -31.45
CA ALA A 538 41.48 -49.25 -31.94
C ALA A 538 42.14 -50.43 -31.21
N ALA A 539 41.88 -50.61 -29.91
CA ALA A 539 42.38 -51.74 -29.13
C ALA A 539 41.65 -53.06 -29.47
N VAL A 540 40.35 -53.01 -29.81
CA VAL A 540 39.55 -54.18 -30.22
C VAL A 540 39.87 -54.60 -31.66
N GLU A 541 40.22 -53.65 -32.53
CA GLU A 541 40.65 -53.91 -33.93
C GLU A 541 42.10 -54.37 -34.05
N SER A 542 42.86 -54.35 -32.94
CA SER A 542 44.26 -54.82 -32.90
C SER A 542 44.36 -56.34 -33.04
N VAL A 543 45.13 -56.81 -34.04
CA VAL A 543 45.36 -58.23 -34.37
C VAL A 543 45.94 -59.05 -33.20
N TYR A 544 46.49 -58.37 -32.19
CA TYR A 544 47.23 -58.99 -31.09
C TYR A 544 46.43 -59.11 -29.78
N VAL A 545 45.17 -58.65 -29.74
CA VAL A 545 44.35 -58.65 -28.51
C VAL A 545 42.95 -59.16 -28.82
N THR A 546 42.43 -60.07 -27.99
CA THR A 546 41.04 -60.53 -28.10
C THR A 546 40.08 -59.53 -27.44
N SER A 547 38.90 -59.31 -28.03
CA SER A 547 37.81 -58.48 -27.46
C SER A 547 37.52 -58.76 -25.97
N ASN A 548 37.59 -60.03 -25.54
CA ASN A 548 37.42 -60.41 -24.13
C ASN A 548 38.45 -59.78 -23.17
N ASN A 549 39.69 -59.56 -23.62
CA ASN A 549 40.73 -58.94 -22.79
C ASN A 549 40.50 -57.43 -22.63
N VAL A 550 40.04 -56.75 -23.70
CA VAL A 550 39.66 -55.33 -23.64
C VAL A 550 38.41 -55.14 -22.77
N ASN A 551 37.39 -55.99 -22.92
CA ASN A 551 36.20 -55.95 -22.08
C ASN A 551 36.51 -56.20 -20.60
N ARG A 552 37.47 -57.08 -20.30
CA ARG A 552 37.94 -57.31 -18.92
C ARG A 552 38.65 -56.07 -18.35
N LEU A 553 39.45 -55.38 -19.16
CA LEU A 553 40.12 -54.15 -18.75
C LEU A 553 39.12 -53.01 -18.46
N VAL A 554 38.15 -52.82 -19.35
CA VAL A 554 37.04 -51.86 -19.17
C VAL A 554 36.24 -52.18 -17.92
N SER A 555 35.87 -53.44 -17.72
CA SER A 555 35.15 -53.89 -16.51
C SER A 555 35.98 -53.65 -15.24
N SER A 556 37.29 -53.91 -15.28
CA SER A 556 38.21 -53.65 -14.17
C SER A 556 38.32 -52.17 -13.83
N TYR A 557 38.34 -51.28 -14.84
CA TYR A 557 38.34 -49.84 -14.64
C TYR A 557 37.06 -49.36 -13.95
N TYR A 558 35.88 -49.75 -14.44
CA TYR A 558 34.63 -49.37 -13.78
C TYR A 558 34.49 -49.96 -12.38
N GLN A 559 35.02 -51.17 -12.15
CA GLN A 559 35.07 -51.76 -10.82
C GLN A 559 35.99 -50.97 -9.88
N GLU A 560 37.14 -50.49 -10.36
CA GLU A 560 38.08 -49.69 -9.56
C GLU A 560 37.53 -48.29 -9.24
N ILE A 561 36.88 -47.63 -10.21
CA ILE A 561 36.15 -46.38 -9.98
C ILE A 561 35.04 -46.59 -8.94
N GLY A 562 34.31 -47.70 -9.02
CA GLY A 562 33.31 -48.07 -8.01
C GLY A 562 33.90 -48.19 -6.60
N LYS A 563 35.08 -48.79 -6.45
CA LYS A 563 35.78 -48.87 -5.16
C LYS A 563 36.23 -47.51 -4.64
N ILE A 564 36.79 -46.66 -5.52
CA ILE A 564 37.23 -45.30 -5.16
C ILE A 564 36.04 -44.46 -4.66
N MET A 565 34.91 -44.52 -5.37
CA MET A 565 33.69 -43.84 -4.97
C MET A 565 33.16 -44.34 -3.62
N GLN A 566 33.08 -45.66 -3.44
CA GLN A 566 32.64 -46.24 -2.17
C GLN A 566 33.55 -45.83 -1.00
N ALA A 567 34.87 -45.88 -1.20
CA ALA A 567 35.84 -45.46 -0.20
C ALA A 567 35.74 -43.95 0.12
N HIS A 568 35.40 -43.11 -0.86
CA HIS A 568 35.15 -41.69 -0.65
C HIS A 568 33.87 -41.45 0.16
N GLU A 569 32.79 -42.16 -0.16
CA GLU A 569 31.51 -42.08 0.57
C GLU A 569 31.70 -42.48 2.05
N GLU A 570 32.48 -43.54 2.31
CA GLU A 570 32.83 -43.98 3.66
C GLU A 570 33.68 -42.95 4.41
N ARG A 571 34.71 -42.38 3.75
CA ARG A 571 35.54 -41.30 4.31
C ARG A 571 34.73 -40.04 4.64
N LYS A 572 33.84 -39.64 3.73
CA LYS A 572 32.92 -38.50 3.92
C LYS A 572 32.00 -38.73 5.10
N LEU A 573 31.41 -39.93 5.22
CA LEU A 573 30.55 -40.29 6.33
C LEU A 573 31.31 -40.28 7.67
N GLN A 574 32.55 -40.77 7.70
CA GLN A 574 33.39 -40.74 8.89
C GLN A 574 33.75 -39.30 9.30
N GLN A 575 34.14 -38.45 8.35
CA GLN A 575 34.48 -37.04 8.61
C GLN A 575 33.26 -36.23 9.10
N LEU A 576 32.08 -36.46 8.52
CA LEU A 576 30.84 -35.85 9.00
C LEU A 576 30.50 -36.25 10.43
N LYS A 577 30.69 -37.52 10.79
CA LYS A 577 30.49 -38.00 12.17
C LYS A 577 31.46 -37.35 13.15
N MET A 578 32.73 -37.19 12.77
CA MET A 578 33.73 -36.51 13.60
C MET A 578 33.43 -35.02 13.78
N LEU A 579 33.12 -34.30 12.70
CA LEU A 579 32.76 -32.87 12.77
C LEU A 579 31.46 -32.63 13.55
N GLN A 580 30.51 -33.58 13.49
CA GLN A 580 29.30 -33.52 14.30
C GLN A 580 29.59 -33.74 15.79
N ALA A 581 30.49 -34.67 16.13
CA ALA A 581 30.93 -34.89 17.50
C ALA A 581 31.67 -33.66 18.05
N GLU A 582 32.59 -33.09 17.27
CA GLU A 582 33.34 -31.87 17.60
C GLU A 582 32.41 -30.66 17.80
N ARG A 583 31.37 -30.52 16.97
CA ARG A 583 30.31 -29.50 17.16
C ARG A 583 29.58 -29.68 18.49
N MET A 584 29.22 -30.91 18.85
CA MET A 584 28.54 -31.17 20.13
C MET A 584 29.44 -30.90 21.33
N ASP A 585 30.73 -31.16 21.23
CA ASP A 585 31.68 -30.94 22.33
C ASP A 585 32.03 -29.45 22.49
N ASN A 586 32.18 -28.70 21.40
CA ASN A 586 32.31 -27.23 21.42
C ASN A 586 31.08 -26.56 22.06
N TYR A 587 29.87 -27.05 21.76
CA TYR A 587 28.64 -26.57 22.39
C TYR A 587 28.60 -26.86 23.90
N LYS A 588 29.06 -28.04 24.34
CA LYS A 588 29.17 -28.38 25.78
C LYS A 588 30.23 -27.55 26.50
N LEU A 589 31.37 -27.29 25.87
CA LEU A 589 32.45 -26.45 26.41
C LEU A 589 31.98 -25.01 26.62
N GLN A 590 31.25 -24.45 25.65
CA GLN A 590 30.69 -23.11 25.75
C GLN A 590 29.64 -22.99 26.88
N LYS A 591 28.75 -23.98 26.99
CA LYS A 591 27.76 -24.04 28.09
C LYS A 591 28.41 -24.12 29.47
N LYS A 592 29.60 -24.75 29.58
CA LYS A 592 30.38 -24.78 30.82
C LYS A 592 31.05 -23.44 31.13
N MET A 593 31.50 -22.72 30.10
CA MET A 593 32.12 -21.39 30.25
C MET A 593 31.09 -20.34 30.68
N GLU A 594 29.85 -20.41 30.18
CA GLU A 594 28.73 -19.54 30.60
C GLU A 594 28.28 -19.73 32.06
N LEU A 595 28.53 -20.91 32.65
CA LEU A 595 28.25 -21.22 34.07
C LEU A 595 29.34 -20.72 35.03
N SER A 596 30.48 -20.24 34.52
CA SER A 596 31.66 -19.88 35.31
C SER A 596 31.81 -18.37 35.58
N ASP A 597 30.93 -17.52 35.07
CA ASP A 597 30.95 -16.07 35.35
C ASP A 597 30.32 -15.76 36.73
N PRO A 598 30.98 -14.97 37.62
CA PRO A 598 30.45 -14.67 38.95
C PRO A 598 29.21 -13.76 38.86
N LEU A 599 28.11 -14.13 39.52
CA LEU A 599 27.00 -13.21 39.77
C LEU A 599 27.48 -12.02 40.62
N PRO A 600 27.16 -10.76 40.26
CA PRO A 600 27.43 -9.62 41.14
C PRO A 600 26.57 -9.72 42.40
N SER A 601 27.22 -9.58 43.55
CA SER A 601 26.62 -9.64 44.88
C SER A 601 25.51 -8.61 45.06
N ARG A 602 24.43 -9.05 45.69
CA ARG A 602 23.32 -8.22 46.16
C ARG A 602 23.80 -7.30 47.29
N ASN A 603 24.24 -6.09 46.97
CA ASN A 603 24.48 -5.05 47.97
C ASN A 603 23.15 -4.34 48.30
N MET A 604 22.67 -4.57 49.52
CA MET A 604 21.54 -3.87 50.13
C MET A 604 22.09 -2.67 50.92
N SER A 605 21.95 -1.44 50.42
CA SER A 605 21.96 -0.25 51.27
C SER A 605 21.32 0.99 50.61
N SER A 606 20.46 1.63 51.40
CA SER A 606 19.85 2.97 51.33
C SER A 606 18.50 3.16 50.59
N PRO A 607 17.50 3.79 51.25
CA PRO A 607 16.17 4.08 50.71
C PRO A 607 16.04 5.51 50.15
N ALA A 608 14.96 5.72 49.38
CA ALA A 608 14.36 6.97 48.88
C ALA A 608 14.94 7.59 47.58
N SER A 609 14.26 7.32 46.45
CA SER A 609 13.84 8.29 45.43
C SER A 609 12.99 7.59 44.35
N ASP A 610 11.88 8.20 43.95
CA ASP A 610 10.96 7.74 42.92
C ASP A 610 11.61 7.59 41.54
N VAL A 611 11.63 6.39 40.94
CA VAL A 611 11.65 6.20 39.47
C VAL A 611 11.10 4.81 39.05
N PRO A 612 10.20 4.71 38.06
CA PRO A 612 9.87 3.45 37.37
C PRO A 612 10.89 3.08 36.26
N SER A 613 12.20 3.15 36.53
CA SER A 613 13.27 2.89 35.53
C SER A 613 13.96 1.52 35.65
N THR A 614 13.67 0.73 36.69
CA THR A 614 14.51 -0.45 37.01
C THR A 614 14.20 -1.69 36.16
N VAL A 615 12.98 -1.85 35.67
CA VAL A 615 12.58 -3.00 34.84
C VAL A 615 13.05 -2.82 33.40
N HIS A 616 12.86 -1.62 32.82
CA HIS A 616 13.29 -1.32 31.46
C HIS A 616 14.81 -1.43 31.32
N GLN A 617 15.58 -0.97 32.30
CA GLN A 617 17.04 -1.04 32.27
C GLN A 617 17.58 -2.46 32.51
N ARG A 618 16.91 -3.29 33.33
CA ARG A 618 17.20 -4.74 33.44
C ARG A 618 16.85 -5.51 32.17
N MET A 619 15.73 -5.17 31.54
CA MET A 619 15.31 -5.78 30.29
C MET A 619 16.27 -5.41 29.16
N LEU A 620 16.71 -4.16 29.07
CA LEU A 620 17.73 -3.71 28.12
C LEU A 620 19.10 -4.39 28.36
N SER A 621 19.50 -4.59 29.62
CA SER A 621 20.76 -5.28 29.92
C SER A 621 20.68 -6.78 29.63
N GLN A 622 19.54 -7.43 29.90
CA GLN A 622 19.26 -8.81 29.48
C GLN A 622 19.19 -8.95 27.96
N GLN A 623 18.59 -8.00 27.26
CA GLN A 623 18.53 -7.96 25.80
C GLN A 623 19.93 -7.80 25.21
N LYS A 624 20.75 -6.88 25.72
CA LYS A 624 22.15 -6.72 25.29
C LYS A 624 22.97 -7.99 25.54
N LYS A 625 22.74 -8.66 26.68
CA LYS A 625 23.41 -9.94 27.00
C LYS A 625 22.98 -11.05 26.05
N PHE A 626 21.69 -11.14 25.73
CA PHE A 626 21.15 -12.12 24.79
C PHE A 626 21.65 -11.88 23.36
N LEU A 627 21.69 -10.62 22.91
CA LEU A 627 22.24 -10.25 21.61
C LEU A 627 23.72 -10.59 21.50
N ALA A 628 24.51 -10.31 22.54
CA ALA A 628 25.92 -10.69 22.57
C ALA A 628 26.10 -12.22 22.55
N GLN A 629 25.27 -12.98 23.28
CA GLN A 629 25.28 -14.44 23.23
C GLN A 629 24.88 -14.97 21.86
N PHE A 630 23.89 -14.35 21.22
CA PHE A 630 23.46 -14.70 19.87
C PHE A 630 24.56 -14.44 18.84
N ASP A 631 25.24 -13.30 18.90
CA ASP A 631 26.36 -12.98 18.00
C ASP A 631 27.50 -13.98 18.15
N VAL A 632 27.88 -14.34 19.38
CA VAL A 632 28.89 -15.37 19.63
C VAL A 632 28.43 -16.74 19.10
N HIS A 633 27.16 -17.10 19.31
CA HIS A 633 26.60 -18.34 18.77
C HIS A 633 26.60 -18.37 17.23
N GLN A 634 26.28 -17.25 16.57
CA GLN A 634 26.34 -17.13 15.11
C GLN A 634 27.78 -17.23 14.59
N GLN A 635 28.74 -16.61 15.27
CA GLN A 635 30.16 -16.69 14.88
C GLN A 635 30.70 -18.11 15.00
N ILE A 636 30.38 -18.83 16.08
CA ILE A 636 30.80 -20.24 16.27
C ILE A 636 30.13 -21.14 15.22
N ARG A 637 28.84 -20.93 14.95
CA ARG A 637 28.13 -21.66 13.89
C ARG A 637 28.80 -21.44 12.53
N LEU A 638 29.13 -20.20 12.21
CA LEU A 638 29.81 -19.83 10.97
C LEU A 638 31.23 -20.42 10.89
N ALA A 639 32.00 -20.42 11.98
CA ALA A 639 33.31 -21.06 12.04
C ALA A 639 33.22 -22.58 11.82
N SER A 640 32.25 -23.25 12.44
CA SER A 640 32.03 -24.69 12.25
C SER A 640 31.64 -25.06 10.82
N LEU A 641 30.89 -24.18 10.15
CA LEU A 641 30.50 -24.35 8.75
C LEU A 641 31.70 -24.14 7.82
N LYS A 642 32.58 -23.17 8.11
CA LYS A 642 33.84 -22.98 7.37
C LYS A 642 34.76 -24.19 7.50
N GLN A 643 34.96 -24.71 8.72
CA GLN A 643 35.76 -25.93 8.95
C GLN A 643 35.17 -27.13 8.21
N THR A 644 33.84 -27.28 8.21
CA THR A 644 33.18 -28.36 7.46
C THR A 644 33.38 -28.21 5.95
N ALA A 645 33.31 -26.98 5.43
CA ALA A 645 33.57 -26.72 4.01
C ALA A 645 35.02 -27.04 3.63
N GLU A 646 36.01 -26.62 4.42
CA GLU A 646 37.43 -26.88 4.18
C GLU A 646 37.77 -28.39 4.15
N VAL A 647 37.19 -29.18 5.07
CA VAL A 647 37.37 -30.64 5.11
C VAL A 647 36.72 -31.30 3.88
N MET A 648 35.54 -30.81 3.46
CA MET A 648 34.87 -31.31 2.26
C MET A 648 35.64 -30.97 0.98
N ASP A 649 36.24 -29.78 0.91
CA ASP A 649 37.07 -29.36 -0.22
C ASP A 649 38.34 -30.22 -0.33
N HIS A 650 38.96 -30.56 0.81
CA HIS A 650 40.11 -31.46 0.82
C HIS A 650 39.75 -32.89 0.37
N LEU A 651 38.62 -33.42 0.83
CA LEU A 651 38.08 -34.72 0.40
C LEU A 651 37.75 -34.74 -1.10
N GLY A 652 37.19 -33.65 -1.62
CA GLY A 652 36.89 -33.48 -3.04
C GLY A 652 38.18 -33.49 -3.88
N ALA A 653 39.20 -32.75 -3.47
CA ALA A 653 40.50 -32.74 -4.16
C ALA A 653 41.21 -34.11 -4.12
N GLN A 654 41.06 -34.85 -3.01
CA GLN A 654 41.59 -36.21 -2.89
C GLN A 654 40.88 -37.18 -3.84
N LEU A 655 39.55 -37.15 -3.90
CA LEU A 655 38.78 -37.96 -4.85
C LEU A 655 39.18 -37.63 -6.29
N GLU A 656 39.28 -36.35 -6.63
CA GLU A 656 39.69 -35.92 -7.96
C GLU A 656 41.07 -36.46 -8.36
N THR A 657 42.01 -36.52 -7.40
CA THR A 657 43.34 -37.08 -7.62
C THR A 657 43.29 -38.59 -7.83
N GLU A 658 42.59 -39.32 -6.96
CA GLU A 658 42.42 -40.79 -7.05
C GLU A 658 41.72 -41.19 -8.36
N MET A 659 40.69 -40.43 -8.78
CA MET A 659 40.00 -40.64 -10.04
C MET A 659 40.91 -40.36 -11.24
N LYS A 660 41.69 -39.28 -11.23
CA LYS A 660 42.64 -38.96 -12.30
C LYS A 660 43.74 -40.02 -12.43
N GLU A 661 44.23 -40.57 -11.32
CA GLU A 661 45.22 -41.65 -11.32
C GLU A 661 44.66 -42.95 -11.90
N ALA A 662 43.50 -43.41 -11.42
CA ALA A 662 42.84 -44.60 -11.94
C ALA A 662 42.51 -44.48 -13.43
N GLU A 663 42.10 -43.28 -13.85
CA GLU A 663 41.81 -42.99 -15.24
C GLU A 663 43.07 -42.92 -16.11
N GLN A 664 44.18 -42.38 -15.58
CA GLN A 664 45.46 -42.39 -16.29
C GLN A 664 45.97 -43.82 -16.45
N ILE A 665 45.91 -44.66 -15.41
CA ILE A 665 46.31 -46.08 -15.49
C ILE A 665 45.53 -46.79 -16.59
N PHE A 666 44.20 -46.64 -16.62
CA PHE A 666 43.34 -47.23 -17.65
C PHE A 666 43.71 -46.78 -19.06
N ILE A 667 43.90 -45.47 -19.28
CA ILE A 667 44.29 -44.93 -20.60
C ILE A 667 45.67 -45.43 -21.02
N THR A 668 46.61 -45.55 -20.09
CA THR A 668 47.98 -45.99 -20.38
C THR A 668 48.01 -47.48 -20.76
N GLU A 669 47.26 -48.31 -20.06
CA GLU A 669 47.10 -49.74 -20.37
C GLU A 669 46.37 -49.97 -21.69
N LEU A 670 45.30 -49.20 -21.94
CA LEU A 670 44.52 -49.28 -23.17
C LEU A 670 45.32 -48.80 -24.40
N ALA A 671 46.10 -47.72 -24.26
CA ALA A 671 47.00 -47.24 -25.31
C ALA A 671 48.12 -48.24 -25.63
N ALA A 672 48.65 -48.92 -24.61
CA ALA A 672 49.65 -49.97 -24.79
C ALA A 672 49.10 -51.17 -25.58
N LEU A 673 47.83 -51.54 -25.35
CA LEU A 673 47.12 -52.57 -26.11
C LEU A 673 46.84 -52.15 -27.56
N ALA A 674 46.53 -50.87 -27.78
CA ALA A 674 46.30 -50.28 -29.11
C ALA A 674 47.61 -49.90 -29.85
N ARG A 675 48.78 -49.98 -29.20
CA ARG A 675 50.10 -49.51 -29.71
C ARG A 675 50.10 -48.05 -30.22
N VAL A 676 49.30 -47.21 -29.59
CA VAL A 676 49.29 -45.77 -29.88
C VAL A 676 50.33 -45.08 -28.99
N PRO A 677 51.34 -44.38 -29.55
CA PRO A 677 52.29 -43.65 -28.73
C PRO A 677 51.56 -42.53 -27.99
N LEU A 678 51.46 -42.66 -26.67
CA LEU A 678 51.08 -41.54 -25.82
C LEU A 678 52.26 -40.59 -25.78
N THR A 679 52.13 -39.42 -26.40
CA THR A 679 53.10 -38.34 -26.17
C THR A 679 53.17 -38.06 -24.67
N GLU A 680 54.36 -38.24 -24.08
CA GLU A 680 54.65 -37.90 -22.69
C GLU A 680 54.25 -36.45 -22.41
N ASN A 681 53.10 -36.23 -21.78
CA ASN A 681 52.86 -35.00 -21.06
C ASN A 681 53.71 -35.06 -19.78
N LYS A 682 54.98 -34.65 -19.90
CA LYS A 682 55.81 -34.29 -18.74
C LYS A 682 55.03 -33.30 -17.88
N PRO A 683 55.01 -33.44 -16.54
CA PRO A 683 54.44 -32.42 -15.67
C PRO A 683 55.27 -31.14 -15.84
N ALA A 684 54.65 -30.12 -16.41
CA ALA A 684 55.26 -28.79 -16.44
C ALA A 684 55.51 -28.36 -14.98
N ARG A 685 56.78 -28.09 -14.68
CA ARG A 685 57.24 -27.53 -13.41
C ARG A 685 56.40 -26.29 -13.06
N LYS A 686 56.00 -26.24 -11.79
CA LYS A 686 55.46 -25.06 -11.10
C LYS A 686 56.28 -23.81 -11.45
N SER A 687 55.63 -22.79 -12.00
CA SER A 687 55.98 -21.40 -11.75
C SER A 687 54.95 -20.84 -10.77
N GLN A 688 55.44 -20.42 -9.61
CA GLN A 688 54.72 -19.62 -8.63
C GLN A 688 54.13 -18.35 -9.24
N ASP A 689 53.08 -17.88 -8.57
CA ASP A 689 52.45 -16.57 -8.63
C ASP A 689 51.50 -16.27 -9.79
N ARG A 690 50.20 -16.55 -9.55
CA ARG A 690 49.16 -15.50 -9.47
C ARG A 690 47.91 -16.04 -8.77
N GLU A 691 47.49 -15.31 -7.75
CA GLU A 691 46.25 -15.54 -7.00
C GLU A 691 45.03 -15.59 -7.94
N ALA A 692 44.30 -16.71 -7.91
CA ALA A 692 42.90 -16.76 -8.30
C ALA A 692 42.23 -17.88 -7.48
N ARG A 693 41.69 -17.51 -6.31
CA ARG A 693 40.76 -18.35 -5.56
C ARG A 693 39.47 -18.48 -6.37
N GLY A 694 39.28 -19.61 -7.04
CA GLY A 694 37.96 -20.05 -7.48
C GLY A 694 37.39 -21.02 -6.44
N PRO A 695 36.25 -20.75 -5.80
CA PRO A 695 35.63 -21.74 -4.93
C PRO A 695 34.87 -22.76 -5.80
N GLY A 696 35.08 -24.02 -5.45
CA GLY A 696 34.40 -25.18 -6.03
C GLY A 696 32.91 -25.20 -5.69
N PHE A 697 32.18 -25.93 -6.53
CA PHE A 697 30.75 -26.18 -6.41
C PHE A 697 30.41 -27.00 -5.16
N GLN A 698 29.44 -26.54 -4.37
CA GLN A 698 28.76 -27.36 -3.37
C GLN A 698 27.24 -27.32 -3.60
N LEU A 699 26.71 -28.49 -3.98
CA LEU A 699 25.30 -28.81 -4.00
C LEU A 699 24.87 -29.13 -2.55
N LEU A 700 24.15 -28.22 -1.89
CA LEU A 700 23.51 -28.50 -0.60
C LEU A 700 22.01 -28.71 -0.82
N VAL A 701 21.62 -29.98 -0.92
CA VAL A 701 20.23 -30.41 -0.70
C VAL A 701 19.94 -30.20 0.79
N VAL A 702 19.09 -29.23 1.11
CA VAL A 702 18.50 -29.11 2.45
C VAL A 702 17.20 -29.90 2.45
N SER A 703 17.26 -31.13 2.94
CA SER A 703 16.08 -31.91 3.32
C SER A 703 15.48 -31.39 4.62
N GLN A 704 14.15 -31.21 4.59
CA GLN A 704 13.17 -30.93 5.64
C GLN A 704 13.56 -30.99 7.13
N GLY A 705 13.01 -30.03 7.90
CA GLY A 705 12.45 -30.34 9.23
C GLY A 705 12.70 -29.32 10.35
N ARG A 706 11.84 -28.29 10.44
CA ARG A 706 11.23 -27.67 11.66
C ARG A 706 11.12 -26.12 11.61
N PRO A 707 10.05 -25.56 12.21
CA PRO A 707 9.70 -24.14 12.08
C PRO A 707 10.56 -23.27 12.98
N LEU A 708 11.09 -22.18 12.42
CA LEU A 708 11.65 -21.08 13.21
C LEU A 708 10.50 -20.14 13.59
N TYR A 709 10.02 -20.28 14.82
CA TYR A 709 9.31 -19.21 15.50
C TYR A 709 10.28 -18.06 15.71
N LEU A 710 10.04 -16.93 15.04
CA LEU A 710 10.68 -15.65 15.36
C LEU A 710 9.63 -14.76 16.01
N SER A 711 9.76 -14.57 17.32
CA SER A 711 9.06 -13.52 18.05
C SER A 711 9.65 -12.17 17.62
N LEU A 712 8.91 -11.39 16.83
CA LEU A 712 9.21 -9.99 16.61
C LEU A 712 8.90 -9.21 17.89
N SER A 713 9.93 -8.90 18.66
CA SER A 713 9.90 -7.82 19.64
C SER A 713 10.82 -6.73 19.15
N CYS A 714 10.27 -5.75 18.42
CA CYS A 714 10.80 -4.39 18.32
C CYS A 714 9.81 -3.51 17.54
N VAL A 715 8.84 -2.96 18.26
CA VAL A 715 8.26 -1.64 18.00
C VAL A 715 8.45 -0.87 19.30
N LYS A 716 9.28 0.17 19.24
CA LYS A 716 9.17 1.40 20.04
C LYS A 716 9.88 2.51 19.29
#